data_AF-A0A959C9H4-F1
#
_entry.id   AF-A0A959C9H4-F1
#
_cell.length_a   1.000
_cell.length_b   1.000
_cell.length_c   1.000
_cell.angle_alpha   90.00
_cell.angle_beta   90.00
_cell.angle_gamma   90.00
#
_symmetry.space_group_name_H-M   'P 1'
#
loop_
_entity.id
_entity.type
_entity.pdbx_description
1 polymer ?
#
loop_
_entity_poly.entity_id
_entity_poly.type
_entity_poly.pdbx_seq_one_letter_code
_entity_poly.pdbx_strand_id
1 'polypeptide(L)'
;MSFILRSSASTAQDISDDEARSRAICRHIEVLAGDDYQGRKPGTAGEEKTIGYIREQFMSIGLMPGNGDSYFQEVRLADFSTISPGRIAINTPLGEVEWQYPGDFLLASGKAAELSRTGECVFVFAGFGIYAPEIGWDDYAGLDVRGKIVIVLGETPAQHGADTTRWKGDPAANLYGKGFYKRNEAASRGAVGLLTVYRPSPQGYYTWEGLAESYGRNNLQIKRDTKATQLDFWGLIQPAALKRLFESCGKANYDWKASALAAGFQAFELAASTGFSFTNTWKELVTQNVAGLIPGSDRADEAILYTAHWDHVGTGANITGDSVYNGAVDNASGTAAIIEIARAWKALPVPPRRSILFIATTAEEMGLLGAVWYAAHPLFPTGKTAAAFNMDAHFPYGKTTHITGVVYGRSDLDVLLETAAAEQGRVLVPNTEQNISQDIFFRSDHFPMTEVGIPAEFAVGAGEAKGHDNQVWEQKMSAYMSKYHQITDEYEPDFDCSGIWQDAWLVFRAGQLADRSNTLPMWHSDQPFQRFREKAIYETPHFRDVSRSHLPLMSLQGRSMDARPADLDNDRDLDLVIANEWAYNIILINDGSGKFSDESQSRLPLVRHDSEDIAIEDFDGDGDQDIIFVSEDDQINEYYENDGKGFFKDVSYKLPVTGISNAVACSDLNGDGRPDLIIGNAGQNNCLINDGKGGWRDETDTRLPVSEKTTQDMEFGDIDGDGDLDLIVGNEDDNELWINDGKGIFKDETVARLPLAAGKWETREVDFGDVDNDGDLDIFFANVHFQKAKDSQNRLFLNDGKGFFTDATATKLPAKQSHTVDGDIYDIDGDGNPDLIACNAFGHSYEVYLNDGKGNFSEQTIKFIPVSVSGDGIDAEMADFNGDGQPDLYLCNFQGSDFLLFGKPSPPALSIDEILDKHAEAMGGRDTWKQLKTWKIVNTTANGRKTTEFARKPDRYKLVFEYDGNTLIKSYDGREGWLQHNGVHEQMRPGEALEMAEEPDFYDELMFAREKGYRIALKGKTFSEGQWQYHIEMNKKPGDAHQYFLNTRSFLIDRSGEYSEDPEHKGIYYQTLFRDYRPVNGMMFPRRWALQAGQNAPVWRTVKQIQINLPLKDDVFSKQ
;
A
#
# COMPACT_ATOMS: atom_id res chain seq x y z
N MET A 1 -37.47 52.16 4.49
CA MET A 1 -36.35 52.19 5.46
C MET A 1 -35.66 50.84 5.33
N SER A 2 -34.83 50.62 4.31
CA SER A 2 -33.38 50.89 4.23
C SER A 2 -32.57 50.37 5.41
N PHE A 3 -31.58 49.51 5.10
CA PHE A 3 -30.64 48.76 5.93
C PHE A 3 -31.11 47.37 6.39
N ILE A 4 -30.83 46.35 5.56
CA ILE A 4 -30.07 45.12 5.83
C ILE A 4 -30.06 44.32 4.51
N LEU A 5 -29.07 44.62 3.68
CA LEU A 5 -28.65 43.85 2.50
C LEU A 5 -27.13 44.04 2.49
N ARG A 6 -26.40 43.15 3.17
CA ARG A 6 -24.95 42.93 3.12
C ARG A 6 -24.54 42.01 4.29
N SER A 7 -24.52 40.70 4.05
CA SER A 7 -23.50 39.80 4.64
C SER A 7 -23.60 38.33 4.21
N SER A 8 -24.63 37.91 3.46
CA SER A 8 -24.75 36.49 3.03
C SER A 8 -24.18 36.21 1.62
N ALA A 9 -23.29 37.06 1.11
CA ALA A 9 -22.72 36.92 -0.25
C ALA A 9 -21.21 36.60 -0.26
N SER A 10 -20.53 36.51 0.90
CA SER A 10 -19.06 36.49 0.94
C SER A 10 -18.41 35.09 1.01
N THR A 11 -19.15 33.98 1.04
CA THR A 11 -18.54 32.63 1.10
C THR A 11 -18.61 31.84 -0.20
N ALA A 12 -19.53 32.15 -1.11
CA ALA A 12 -19.57 31.56 -2.45
C ALA A 12 -18.63 32.28 -3.45
N GLN A 13 -18.10 33.45 -3.09
CA GLN A 13 -17.29 34.30 -3.97
C GLN A 13 -15.78 33.99 -3.92
N ASP A 14 -15.33 33.14 -2.98
CA ASP A 14 -13.90 32.91 -2.68
C ASP A 14 -13.26 31.74 -3.47
N ILE A 15 -14.07 30.81 -3.99
CA ILE A 15 -13.57 29.67 -4.79
C ILE A 15 -13.27 30.11 -6.25
N SER A 16 -13.86 31.20 -6.72
CA SER A 16 -13.82 31.66 -8.12
C SER A 16 -13.18 33.04 -8.33
N ASP A 17 -12.41 33.58 -7.38
CA ASP A 17 -11.64 34.81 -7.64
C ASP A 17 -10.44 34.49 -8.54
N ASP A 18 -10.74 34.21 -9.81
CA ASP A 18 -9.77 33.91 -10.87
C ASP A 18 -8.63 34.92 -10.87
N GLU A 19 -8.93 36.20 -10.62
CA GLU A 19 -7.95 37.27 -10.66
C GLU A 19 -7.01 37.22 -9.45
N ALA A 20 -7.53 36.95 -8.25
CA ALA A 20 -6.69 36.74 -7.07
C ALA A 20 -5.80 35.51 -7.20
N ARG A 21 -6.31 34.40 -7.73
CA ARG A 21 -5.55 33.16 -7.95
C ARG A 21 -4.47 33.32 -8.99
N SER A 22 -4.78 33.98 -10.11
CA SER A 22 -3.80 34.34 -11.13
C SER A 22 -2.66 35.19 -10.56
N ARG A 23 -2.98 36.20 -9.74
CA ARG A 23 -1.96 37.02 -9.06
C ARG A 23 -1.13 36.21 -8.05
N ALA A 24 -1.76 35.30 -7.31
CA ALA A 24 -1.05 34.45 -6.36
C ALA A 24 -0.03 33.55 -7.07
N ILE A 25 -0.41 32.94 -8.19
CA ILE A 25 0.49 32.13 -9.02
C ILE A 25 1.71 32.96 -9.47
N CYS A 26 1.49 34.14 -10.06
CA CYS A 26 2.60 35.01 -10.47
C CYS A 26 3.53 35.38 -9.31
N ARG A 27 2.97 35.59 -8.11
CA ARG A 27 3.77 35.88 -6.92
C ARG A 27 4.59 34.66 -6.44
N HIS A 28 4.02 33.46 -6.52
CA HIS A 28 4.77 32.24 -6.22
C HIS A 28 5.92 32.04 -7.22
N ILE A 29 5.69 32.30 -8.51
CA ILE A 29 6.73 32.23 -9.56
C ILE A 29 7.84 33.25 -9.28
N GLU A 30 7.49 34.51 -9.03
CA GLU A 30 8.46 35.58 -8.71
C GLU A 30 9.38 35.19 -7.55
N VAL A 31 8.84 34.53 -6.52
CA VAL A 31 9.63 34.08 -5.36
C VAL A 31 10.49 32.88 -5.74
N LEU A 32 9.89 31.82 -6.26
CA LEU A 32 10.58 30.56 -6.54
C LEU A 32 11.70 30.75 -7.58
N ALA A 33 11.47 31.59 -8.59
CA ALA A 33 12.42 31.92 -9.65
C ALA A 33 13.31 33.13 -9.33
N GLY A 34 13.41 33.55 -8.08
CA GLY A 34 14.36 34.60 -7.70
C GLY A 34 15.80 34.07 -7.59
N ASP A 35 16.80 34.91 -7.90
CA ASP A 35 18.23 34.57 -7.81
C ASP A 35 18.65 33.99 -6.45
N ASP A 36 17.98 34.42 -5.37
CA ASP A 36 18.21 33.93 -4.03
C ASP A 36 17.96 32.42 -3.88
N TYR A 37 17.14 31.83 -4.77
CA TYR A 37 16.85 30.39 -4.83
C TYR A 37 17.86 29.63 -5.70
N GLN A 38 18.85 30.31 -6.30
CA GLN A 38 20.03 29.72 -6.95
C GLN A 38 19.70 28.65 -8.01
N GLY A 39 18.58 28.84 -8.72
CA GLY A 39 18.10 27.90 -9.72
C GLY A 39 17.69 26.52 -9.19
N ARG A 40 17.48 26.39 -7.87
CA ARG A 40 16.81 25.26 -7.21
C ARG A 40 17.36 23.87 -7.55
N LYS A 41 18.66 23.75 -7.82
CA LYS A 41 19.28 22.44 -8.03
C LYS A 41 19.28 21.63 -6.74
N PRO A 42 18.97 20.32 -6.77
CA PRO A 42 19.05 19.45 -5.60
C PRO A 42 20.45 19.42 -4.97
N GLY A 43 20.51 19.37 -3.65
CA GLY A 43 21.75 19.39 -2.87
C GLY A 43 22.41 20.76 -2.72
N THR A 44 21.70 21.85 -3.00
CA THR A 44 22.22 23.22 -2.91
C THR A 44 21.45 24.04 -1.86
N ALA A 45 21.96 25.23 -1.51
CA ALA A 45 21.22 26.16 -0.65
C ALA A 45 19.88 26.62 -1.28
N GLY A 46 19.74 26.52 -2.60
CA GLY A 46 18.50 26.76 -3.32
C GLY A 46 17.40 25.76 -2.97
N GLU A 47 17.76 24.48 -2.77
CA GLU A 47 16.82 23.44 -2.32
C GLU A 47 16.22 23.80 -0.96
N GLU A 48 17.06 24.09 0.05
CA GLU A 48 16.61 24.38 1.42
C GLU A 48 15.56 25.50 1.46
N LYS A 49 15.77 26.56 0.67
CA LYS A 49 14.82 27.68 0.54
C LYS A 49 13.54 27.27 -0.17
N THR A 50 13.66 26.48 -1.24
CA THR A 50 12.52 26.05 -2.06
C THR A 50 11.59 25.14 -1.27
N ILE A 51 12.11 24.07 -0.69
CA ILE A 51 11.29 23.08 0.02
C ILE A 51 10.71 23.68 1.31
N GLY A 52 11.45 24.60 1.95
CA GLY A 52 10.97 25.38 3.09
C GLY A 52 9.78 26.26 2.71
N TYR A 53 9.86 26.96 1.58
CA TYR A 53 8.78 27.79 1.06
C TYR A 53 7.52 26.98 0.74
N ILE A 54 7.66 25.86 0.02
CA ILE A 54 6.53 25.00 -0.37
C ILE A 54 5.83 24.45 0.88
N ARG A 55 6.60 23.91 1.84
CA ARG A 55 6.08 23.46 3.14
C ARG A 55 5.31 24.57 3.83
N GLU A 56 5.85 25.78 3.92
CA GLU A 56 5.19 26.92 4.54
C GLU A 56 3.89 27.30 3.83
N GLN A 57 3.85 27.22 2.49
CA GLN A 57 2.62 27.45 1.75
C GLN A 57 1.57 26.37 2.08
N PHE A 58 1.92 25.09 2.04
CA PHE A 58 1.01 24.00 2.41
C PHE A 58 0.49 24.13 3.86
N MET A 59 1.37 24.42 4.81
CA MET A 59 0.99 24.68 6.20
C MET A 59 0.04 25.89 6.33
N SER A 60 0.32 26.98 5.63
CA SER A 60 -0.51 28.20 5.68
C SER A 60 -1.92 28.00 5.11
N ILE A 61 -2.06 27.09 4.14
CA ILE A 61 -3.35 26.68 3.58
C ILE A 61 -4.09 25.78 4.58
N GLY A 62 -3.37 25.04 5.43
CA GLY A 62 -3.92 24.10 6.39
C GLY A 62 -4.01 22.66 5.85
N LEU A 63 -3.06 22.28 4.99
CA LEU A 63 -2.79 20.88 4.63
C LEU A 63 -2.08 20.20 5.81
N MET A 64 -2.33 18.91 6.00
CA MET A 64 -1.55 18.06 6.90
C MET A 64 -0.24 17.64 6.22
N PRO A 65 0.79 17.19 6.97
CA PRO A 65 1.94 16.54 6.38
C PRO A 65 1.50 15.30 5.59
N GLY A 66 2.09 15.08 4.40
CA GLY A 66 1.70 13.97 3.52
C GLY A 66 2.48 12.67 3.74
N ASN A 67 3.58 12.70 4.50
CA ASN A 67 4.44 11.56 4.79
C ASN A 67 4.48 11.30 6.30
N GLY A 68 3.41 10.68 6.83
CA GLY A 68 3.20 10.55 8.27
C GLY A 68 3.15 11.93 8.93
N ASP A 69 4.00 12.18 9.91
CA ASP A 69 4.11 13.48 10.59
C ASP A 69 5.02 14.48 9.84
N SER A 70 5.53 14.15 8.65
CA SER A 70 6.47 14.97 7.87
C SER A 70 5.89 15.46 6.54
N TYR A 71 6.24 16.69 6.15
CA TYR A 71 5.98 17.21 4.80
C TYR A 71 7.05 16.76 3.81
N PHE A 72 8.11 16.11 4.26
CA PHE A 72 9.24 15.74 3.43
C PHE A 72 9.29 14.23 3.26
N GLN A 73 9.38 13.78 2.02
CA GLN A 73 9.70 12.41 1.65
C GLN A 73 11.14 12.41 1.12
N GLU A 74 12.03 11.72 1.84
CA GLU A 74 13.44 11.65 1.52
C GLU A 74 13.67 10.85 0.23
N VAL A 75 14.44 11.43 -0.69
CA VAL A 75 14.83 10.83 -1.96
C VAL A 75 16.36 10.66 -1.96
N ARG A 76 16.80 9.40 -1.98
CA ARG A 76 18.23 9.05 -1.98
C ARG A 76 18.73 8.83 -3.39
N LEU A 77 19.63 9.71 -3.82
CA LEU A 77 20.26 9.71 -5.14
C LEU A 77 21.74 9.38 -5.03
N ALA A 78 22.31 8.95 -6.14
CA ALA A 78 23.73 8.81 -6.32
C ALA A 78 24.15 9.44 -7.65
N ASP A 79 25.19 10.27 -7.60
CA ASP A 79 25.82 10.89 -8.76
C ASP A 79 26.93 9.96 -9.27
N PHE A 80 26.71 9.29 -10.41
CA PHE A 80 27.62 8.29 -10.98
C PHE A 80 28.49 8.86 -12.09
N SER A 81 29.77 8.49 -12.13
CA SER A 81 30.65 8.71 -13.29
C SER A 81 31.40 7.44 -13.65
N THR A 82 31.25 7.03 -14.91
CA THR A 82 31.88 5.83 -15.46
C THR A 82 33.06 6.17 -16.35
N ILE A 83 34.23 5.62 -16.04
CA ILE A 83 35.42 5.71 -16.89
C ILE A 83 35.51 4.44 -17.73
N SER A 84 35.13 4.56 -19.01
CA SER A 84 35.17 3.44 -19.96
C SER A 84 36.59 2.89 -20.14
N PRO A 85 36.75 1.57 -20.34
CA PRO A 85 38.05 0.98 -20.65
C PRO A 85 38.50 1.42 -22.04
N GLY A 86 39.82 1.57 -22.25
CA GLY A 86 40.36 1.97 -23.55
C GLY A 86 40.09 0.95 -24.68
N ARG A 87 39.91 -0.33 -24.32
CA ARG A 87 39.59 -1.42 -25.26
C ARG A 87 38.79 -2.53 -24.58
N ILE A 88 38.05 -3.32 -25.36
CA ILE A 88 37.41 -4.58 -24.98
C ILE A 88 37.88 -5.67 -25.93
N ALA A 89 38.39 -6.79 -25.39
CA ALA A 89 38.86 -7.95 -26.15
C ALA A 89 37.82 -9.08 -26.06
N ILE A 90 37.33 -9.53 -27.22
CA ILE A 90 36.22 -10.48 -27.33
C ILE A 90 36.72 -11.77 -27.99
N ASN A 91 36.60 -12.90 -27.29
CA ASN A 91 36.95 -14.21 -27.81
C ASN A 91 35.85 -14.73 -28.72
N THR A 92 36.21 -15.20 -29.92
CA THR A 92 35.27 -15.86 -30.85
C THR A 92 35.90 -17.11 -31.49
N PRO A 93 35.12 -17.99 -32.17
CA PRO A 93 35.64 -19.17 -32.87
C PRO A 93 36.68 -18.89 -33.95
N LEU A 94 36.66 -17.69 -34.56
CA LEU A 94 37.58 -17.30 -35.63
C LEU A 94 38.77 -16.45 -35.16
N GLY A 95 38.88 -16.18 -33.85
CA GLY A 95 39.96 -15.40 -33.25
C GLY A 95 39.44 -14.33 -32.29
N GLU A 96 40.35 -13.51 -31.77
CA GLU A 96 39.99 -12.37 -30.92
C GLU A 96 39.53 -11.17 -31.77
N VAL A 97 38.42 -10.53 -31.37
CA VAL A 97 37.95 -9.25 -31.91
C VAL A 97 38.19 -8.17 -30.87
N GLU A 98 38.80 -7.05 -31.30
CA GLU A 98 39.04 -5.91 -30.43
C GLU A 98 38.07 -4.76 -30.76
N TRP A 99 37.49 -4.17 -29.72
CA TRP A 99 36.72 -2.92 -29.78
C TRP A 99 37.46 -1.80 -29.05
N GLN A 100 37.49 -0.60 -29.65
CA GLN A 100 38.27 0.55 -29.17
C GLN A 100 37.38 1.68 -28.65
N TYR A 101 37.73 2.30 -27.53
CA TYR A 101 37.04 3.50 -27.02
C TYR A 101 37.66 4.80 -27.58
N PRO A 102 36.87 5.84 -27.91
CA PRO A 102 35.40 5.87 -27.99
C PRO A 102 34.89 5.44 -29.38
N GLY A 103 35.73 4.79 -30.20
CA GLY A 103 35.43 4.55 -31.62
C GLY A 103 34.34 3.51 -31.88
N ASP A 104 34.32 2.42 -31.11
CA ASP A 104 33.44 1.27 -31.32
C ASP A 104 32.31 1.16 -30.30
N PHE A 105 32.52 1.65 -29.08
CA PHE A 105 31.58 1.50 -27.97
C PHE A 105 31.64 2.65 -26.96
N LEU A 106 30.56 2.84 -26.22
CA LEU A 106 30.41 3.75 -25.07
C LEU A 106 29.73 3.00 -23.93
N LEU A 107 30.23 3.09 -22.69
CA LEU A 107 29.64 2.44 -21.51
C LEU A 107 29.28 3.43 -20.40
N ALA A 108 28.24 3.08 -19.66
CA ALA A 108 27.84 3.71 -18.41
C ALA A 108 27.41 2.64 -17.39
N SER A 109 27.47 3.00 -16.10
CA SER A 109 27.06 2.16 -14.99
C SER A 109 26.42 2.98 -13.88
N GLY A 110 25.33 2.46 -13.33
CA GLY A 110 24.62 3.01 -12.18
C GLY A 110 24.87 2.20 -10.90
N LYS A 111 25.91 1.34 -10.91
CA LYS A 111 26.22 0.47 -9.77
C LYS A 111 27.11 1.23 -8.77
N ALA A 112 26.71 1.26 -7.50
CA ALA A 112 27.44 1.90 -6.41
C ALA A 112 28.73 1.14 -6.00
N ALA A 113 29.61 0.85 -6.95
CA ALA A 113 30.87 0.14 -6.77
C ALA A 113 32.01 0.87 -7.50
N GLU A 114 33.14 1.09 -6.81
CA GLU A 114 34.29 1.84 -7.35
C GLU A 114 34.88 1.23 -8.64
N LEU A 115 34.83 -0.09 -8.74
CA LEU A 115 35.32 -0.85 -9.89
C LEU A 115 34.29 -1.92 -10.23
N SER A 116 33.83 -1.92 -11.47
CA SER A 116 33.00 -3.00 -12.00
C SER A 116 33.90 -4.01 -12.71
N ARG A 117 33.66 -5.30 -12.43
CA ARG A 117 34.36 -6.42 -13.07
C ARG A 117 33.32 -7.41 -13.55
N THR A 118 33.28 -7.63 -14.85
CA THR A 118 32.48 -8.70 -15.44
C THR A 118 33.38 -9.92 -15.63
N GLY A 119 32.90 -11.08 -15.17
CA GLY A 119 33.54 -12.36 -15.46
C GLY A 119 33.51 -12.66 -16.96
N GLU A 120 33.89 -13.87 -17.36
CA GLU A 120 33.69 -14.26 -18.76
C GLU A 120 32.18 -14.33 -19.06
N CYS A 121 31.69 -13.36 -19.82
CA CYS A 121 30.28 -13.19 -20.14
C CYS A 121 30.06 -13.43 -21.62
N VAL A 122 29.05 -14.23 -21.94
CA VAL A 122 28.66 -14.55 -23.32
C VAL A 122 27.78 -13.43 -23.88
N PHE A 123 27.89 -13.15 -25.18
CA PHE A 123 27.01 -12.23 -25.88
C PHE A 123 25.76 -12.93 -26.41
N VAL A 124 24.60 -12.28 -26.34
CA VAL A 124 23.36 -12.72 -26.98
C VAL A 124 22.80 -11.61 -27.86
N PHE A 125 22.14 -11.96 -28.96
CA PHE A 125 21.44 -11.00 -29.81
C PHE A 125 19.93 -11.21 -29.69
N ALA A 126 19.24 -10.21 -29.14
CA ALA A 126 17.82 -10.28 -28.79
C ALA A 126 16.95 -9.32 -29.62
N GLY A 127 17.24 -9.17 -30.92
CA GLY A 127 16.39 -8.36 -31.81
C GLY A 127 16.24 -6.91 -31.30
N PHE A 128 15.02 -6.48 -31.03
CA PHE A 128 14.74 -5.16 -30.44
C PHE A 128 14.74 -5.15 -28.91
N GLY A 129 14.84 -6.32 -28.25
CA GLY A 129 14.80 -6.45 -26.80
C GLY A 129 13.46 -6.05 -26.21
N ILE A 130 12.36 -6.41 -26.88
CA ILE A 130 11.00 -6.04 -26.48
C ILE A 130 10.23 -7.25 -25.98
N TYR A 131 9.55 -7.08 -24.85
CA TYR A 131 8.48 -7.94 -24.34
C TYR A 131 7.19 -7.13 -24.20
N ALA A 132 6.26 -7.35 -25.12
CA ALA A 132 4.98 -6.66 -25.25
C ALA A 132 3.85 -7.71 -25.47
N PRO A 133 3.43 -8.42 -24.41
CA PRO A 133 2.45 -9.51 -24.52
C PRO A 133 1.08 -9.05 -25.04
N GLU A 134 0.68 -7.80 -24.78
CA GLU A 134 -0.59 -7.22 -25.23
C GLU A 134 -0.71 -7.08 -26.76
N ILE A 135 0.41 -7.13 -27.47
CA ILE A 135 0.46 -7.21 -28.94
C ILE A 135 1.13 -8.50 -29.45
N GLY A 136 1.38 -9.47 -28.56
CA GLY A 136 1.98 -10.76 -28.89
C GLY A 136 3.42 -10.68 -29.40
N TRP A 137 4.26 -9.79 -28.85
CA TRP A 137 5.67 -9.64 -29.22
C TRP A 137 6.61 -10.01 -28.06
N ASP A 138 7.52 -10.96 -28.30
CA ASP A 138 8.57 -11.33 -27.33
C ASP A 138 9.88 -11.66 -28.06
N ASP A 139 10.82 -10.71 -28.03
CA ASP A 139 12.16 -10.89 -28.59
C ASP A 139 13.04 -11.82 -27.73
N TYR A 140 12.68 -12.08 -26.47
CA TYR A 140 13.44 -12.93 -25.56
C TYR A 140 12.92 -14.36 -25.52
N ALA A 141 11.87 -14.69 -26.26
CA ALA A 141 11.25 -16.01 -26.27
C ALA A 141 12.31 -17.11 -26.51
N GLY A 142 12.43 -18.03 -25.53
CA GLY A 142 13.39 -19.13 -25.57
C GLY A 142 14.87 -18.78 -25.33
N LEU A 143 15.20 -17.52 -25.01
CA LEU A 143 16.57 -17.07 -24.77
C LEU A 143 16.87 -16.88 -23.26
N ASP A 144 17.82 -17.64 -22.73
CA ASP A 144 18.39 -17.37 -21.39
C ASP A 144 19.45 -16.28 -21.48
N VAL A 145 19.25 -15.17 -20.76
CA VAL A 145 20.14 -14.01 -20.71
C VAL A 145 20.85 -13.84 -19.37
N ARG A 146 20.61 -14.73 -18.40
CA ARG A 146 21.22 -14.62 -17.05
C ARG A 146 22.74 -14.67 -17.13
N GLY A 147 23.40 -13.68 -16.55
CA GLY A 147 24.87 -13.59 -16.57
C GLY A 147 25.48 -13.16 -17.92
N LYS A 148 24.66 -12.80 -18.91
CA LYS A 148 25.10 -12.52 -20.29
C LYS A 148 25.03 -11.03 -20.66
N ILE A 149 25.71 -10.67 -21.74
CA ILE A 149 25.67 -9.34 -22.34
C ILE A 149 24.67 -9.36 -23.50
N VAL A 150 23.58 -8.62 -23.37
CA VAL A 150 22.52 -8.56 -24.38
C VAL A 150 22.82 -7.47 -25.39
N ILE A 151 22.76 -7.79 -26.68
CA ILE A 151 22.83 -6.82 -27.78
C ILE A 151 21.43 -6.67 -28.39
N VAL A 152 20.96 -5.43 -28.50
CA VAL A 152 19.64 -5.08 -29.04
C VAL A 152 19.72 -3.94 -30.05
N LEU A 153 18.72 -3.86 -30.91
CA LEU A 153 18.44 -2.68 -31.72
C LEU A 153 17.75 -1.60 -30.86
N GLY A 154 18.06 -0.34 -31.13
CA GLY A 154 17.28 0.79 -30.58
C GLY A 154 15.87 0.82 -31.17
N GLU A 155 15.02 1.71 -30.66
CA GLU A 155 13.69 1.98 -31.25
C GLU A 155 12.77 0.73 -31.27
N THR A 156 11.67 0.80 -32.04
CA THR A 156 10.75 -0.31 -32.30
C THR A 156 10.83 -0.78 -33.77
N PRO A 157 10.37 -2.01 -34.10
CA PRO A 157 10.28 -2.48 -35.49
C PRO A 157 9.55 -1.53 -36.45
N ALA A 158 8.56 -0.77 -35.97
CA ALA A 158 7.82 0.21 -36.77
C ALA A 158 8.71 1.32 -37.31
N GLN A 159 9.69 1.79 -36.52
CA GLN A 159 10.66 2.84 -36.89
C GLN A 159 11.72 2.33 -37.89
N HIS A 160 11.68 1.04 -38.20
CA HIS A 160 12.48 0.37 -39.22
C HIS A 160 11.66 -0.07 -40.44
N GLY A 161 10.36 0.25 -40.51
CA GLY A 161 9.51 0.13 -41.70
C GLY A 161 8.82 -1.23 -41.92
N ALA A 162 8.76 -2.11 -40.91
CA ALA A 162 8.23 -3.47 -41.08
C ALA A 162 6.75 -3.66 -40.73
N ASP A 163 6.22 -2.98 -39.71
CA ASP A 163 4.81 -3.10 -39.30
C ASP A 163 4.40 -1.85 -38.52
N THR A 164 3.54 -1.00 -39.09
CA THR A 164 2.97 0.16 -38.40
C THR A 164 1.58 -0.12 -37.84
N THR A 165 1.06 -1.34 -38.05
CA THR A 165 -0.28 -1.76 -37.65
C THR A 165 -0.33 -2.37 -36.26
N ARG A 166 0.72 -3.11 -35.87
CA ARG A 166 0.85 -3.70 -34.52
C ARG A 166 1.31 -2.68 -33.49
N TRP A 167 2.17 -1.74 -33.89
CA TRP A 167 2.71 -0.69 -33.02
C TRP A 167 1.86 0.57 -33.15
N LYS A 168 0.60 0.50 -32.68
CA LYS A 168 -0.35 1.63 -32.74
C LYS A 168 0.20 2.84 -31.99
N GLY A 169 -0.21 4.03 -32.43
CA GLY A 169 0.23 5.32 -31.87
C GLY A 169 1.50 5.87 -32.53
N ASP A 170 1.95 7.02 -32.05
CA ASP A 170 3.16 7.65 -32.56
C ASP A 170 4.41 6.85 -32.13
N PRO A 171 5.33 6.49 -33.05
CA PRO A 171 6.56 5.79 -32.69
C PRO A 171 7.45 6.52 -31.67
N ALA A 172 7.41 7.86 -31.64
CA ALA A 172 8.14 8.66 -30.64
C ALA A 172 7.49 8.57 -29.25
N ALA A 173 6.18 8.32 -29.18
CA ALA A 173 5.41 8.10 -27.95
C ALA A 173 5.34 6.61 -27.51
N ASN A 174 6.20 5.75 -28.06
CA ASN A 174 6.19 4.31 -27.80
C ASN A 174 7.21 3.89 -26.71
N LEU A 175 6.72 3.29 -25.63
CA LEU A 175 7.51 2.85 -24.47
C LEU A 175 8.63 1.88 -24.86
N TYR A 176 8.32 0.93 -25.74
CA TYR A 176 9.21 -0.16 -26.12
C TYR A 176 10.44 0.28 -26.92
N GLY A 177 10.39 1.48 -27.51
CA GLY A 177 11.51 2.10 -28.18
C GLY A 177 12.53 2.73 -27.24
N LYS A 178 12.19 2.94 -25.96
CA LYS A 178 13.00 3.74 -25.03
C LYS A 178 14.17 2.95 -24.45
N GLY A 179 15.30 3.63 -24.34
CA GLY A 179 16.53 3.03 -23.80
C GLY A 179 16.39 2.59 -22.34
N PHE A 180 15.64 3.33 -21.51
CA PHE A 180 15.40 2.93 -20.11
C PHE A 180 14.57 1.65 -20.01
N TYR A 181 13.54 1.49 -20.84
CA TYR A 181 12.74 0.26 -20.91
C TYR A 181 13.63 -0.94 -21.24
N LYS A 182 14.43 -0.85 -22.32
CA LYS A 182 15.31 -1.95 -22.75
C LYS A 182 16.32 -2.33 -21.66
N ARG A 183 16.84 -1.35 -20.90
CA ARG A 183 17.72 -1.60 -19.75
C ARG A 183 16.99 -2.36 -18.65
N ASN A 184 15.81 -1.90 -18.26
CA ASN A 184 15.03 -2.51 -17.19
C ASN A 184 14.60 -3.94 -17.55
N GLU A 185 14.19 -4.18 -18.80
CA GLU A 185 13.79 -5.51 -19.30
C GLU A 185 14.96 -6.50 -19.36
N ALA A 186 16.14 -6.07 -19.79
CA ALA A 186 17.33 -6.92 -19.75
C ALA A 186 17.75 -7.23 -18.31
N ALA A 187 17.69 -6.24 -17.42
CA ALA A 187 18.09 -6.38 -16.02
C ALA A 187 17.16 -7.30 -15.23
N SER A 188 15.83 -7.20 -15.46
CA SER A 188 14.83 -8.07 -14.82
C SER A 188 15.03 -9.56 -15.16
N ARG A 189 15.63 -9.84 -16.32
CA ARG A 189 15.97 -11.20 -16.78
C ARG A 189 17.37 -11.67 -16.36
N GLY A 190 18.07 -10.89 -15.54
CA GLY A 190 19.38 -11.25 -14.97
C GLY A 190 20.57 -11.03 -15.92
N ALA A 191 20.43 -10.26 -16.98
CA ALA A 191 21.57 -9.86 -17.79
C ALA A 191 22.58 -9.05 -16.97
N VAL A 192 23.87 -9.18 -17.27
CA VAL A 192 24.91 -8.36 -16.63
C VAL A 192 25.17 -7.07 -17.40
N GLY A 193 24.81 -7.01 -18.69
CA GLY A 193 24.93 -5.77 -19.44
C GLY A 193 24.06 -5.72 -20.68
N LEU A 194 23.79 -4.50 -21.14
CA LEU A 194 23.02 -4.21 -22.35
C LEU A 194 23.81 -3.30 -23.30
N LEU A 195 23.90 -3.69 -24.56
CA LEU A 195 24.50 -2.88 -25.62
C LEU A 195 23.45 -2.62 -26.70
N THR A 196 23.12 -1.34 -26.90
CA THR A 196 22.20 -0.91 -27.96
C THR A 196 23.00 -0.51 -29.21
N VAL A 197 22.59 -1.01 -30.37
CA VAL A 197 23.22 -0.65 -31.65
C VAL A 197 22.91 0.80 -31.99
N TYR A 198 23.95 1.61 -32.14
CA TYR A 198 23.81 3.03 -32.47
C TYR A 198 23.17 3.23 -33.84
N ARG A 199 22.20 4.14 -33.87
CA ARG A 199 21.56 4.66 -35.07
C ARG A 199 21.62 6.19 -35.01
N PRO A 200 22.20 6.88 -36.00
CA PRO A 200 22.17 8.34 -36.06
C PRO A 200 20.72 8.83 -36.11
N SER A 201 20.40 9.87 -35.31
CA SER A 201 19.06 10.46 -35.38
C SER A 201 18.86 11.19 -36.72
N PRO A 202 17.68 11.09 -37.35
CA PRO A 202 17.41 11.78 -38.62
C PRO A 202 17.58 13.31 -38.53
N GLN A 203 17.37 13.88 -37.35
CA GLN A 203 17.45 15.33 -37.08
C GLN A 203 18.84 15.79 -36.59
N GLY A 204 19.78 14.88 -36.37
CA GLY A 204 21.16 15.21 -35.98
C GLY A 204 21.39 15.58 -34.51
N TYR A 205 20.37 15.51 -33.65
CA TYR A 205 20.46 15.83 -32.22
C TYR A 205 21.38 14.90 -31.42
N TYR A 206 21.57 13.64 -31.86
CA TYR A 206 22.36 12.63 -31.17
C TYR A 206 23.49 12.12 -32.05
N THR A 207 24.53 12.94 -32.24
CA THR A 207 25.76 12.50 -32.92
C THR A 207 26.57 11.57 -32.02
N TRP A 208 27.40 10.71 -32.62
CA TRP A 208 28.27 9.82 -31.84
C TRP A 208 29.26 10.62 -30.99
N GLU A 209 29.77 11.74 -31.52
CA GLU A 209 30.69 12.62 -30.81
C GLU A 209 30.01 13.28 -29.60
N GLY A 210 28.78 13.77 -29.76
CA GLY A 210 28.02 14.35 -28.64
C GLY A 210 27.64 13.31 -27.58
N LEU A 211 27.31 12.09 -28.00
CA LEU A 211 27.08 10.96 -27.08
C LEU A 211 28.37 10.52 -26.38
N ALA A 212 29.50 10.49 -27.07
CA ALA A 212 30.79 10.19 -26.44
C ALA A 212 31.20 11.26 -25.42
N GLU A 213 30.78 12.51 -25.62
CA GLU A 213 31.00 13.61 -24.67
C GLU A 213 30.07 13.54 -23.45
N SER A 214 28.86 13.00 -23.61
CA SER A 214 27.89 12.82 -22.52
C SER A 214 28.13 11.54 -21.71
N TYR A 215 28.54 10.44 -22.36
CA TYR A 215 28.93 9.20 -21.71
C TYR A 215 30.21 9.41 -20.89
N GLY A 216 30.15 9.16 -19.58
CA GLY A 216 31.25 9.36 -18.64
C GLY A 216 31.18 10.66 -17.84
N ARG A 217 30.23 11.56 -18.15
CA ARG A 217 29.85 12.64 -17.23
C ARG A 217 29.08 12.09 -16.03
N ASN A 218 29.07 12.88 -14.96
CA ASN A 218 28.25 12.71 -13.78
C ASN A 218 26.77 12.58 -14.17
N ASN A 219 26.13 11.51 -13.73
CA ASN A 219 24.73 11.20 -13.98
C ASN A 219 24.05 10.83 -12.67
N LEU A 220 23.09 11.63 -12.26
CA LEU A 220 22.28 11.36 -11.07
C LEU A 220 21.29 10.23 -11.37
N GLN A 221 21.21 9.28 -10.45
CA GLN A 221 20.21 8.20 -10.51
C GLN A 221 19.72 7.91 -9.09
N ILE A 222 18.59 7.21 -8.98
CA ILE A 222 18.15 6.65 -7.70
C ILE A 222 19.29 5.80 -7.13
N LYS A 223 19.68 6.07 -5.89
CA LYS A 223 20.60 5.21 -5.16
C LYS A 223 19.87 3.90 -4.94
N ARG A 224 20.21 2.91 -5.74
CA ARG A 224 19.71 1.55 -5.54
C ARG A 224 20.69 0.85 -4.61
N ASP A 225 20.16 0.20 -3.57
CA ASP A 225 20.92 -0.85 -2.89
C ASP A 225 21.41 -1.84 -3.96
N THR A 226 22.59 -2.41 -3.79
CA THR A 226 23.26 -3.31 -4.74
C THR A 226 22.49 -4.63 -4.94
N LYS A 227 21.24 -4.57 -5.39
CA LYS A 227 20.33 -5.68 -5.65
C LYS A 227 20.75 -6.41 -6.93
N ALA A 228 20.50 -7.71 -6.96
CA ALA A 228 20.82 -8.63 -8.05
C ALA A 228 20.13 -8.33 -9.41
N THR A 229 19.22 -7.35 -9.47
CA THR A 229 18.40 -7.01 -10.64
C THR A 229 18.91 -5.78 -11.42
N GLN A 230 20.15 -5.33 -11.19
CA GLN A 230 20.78 -4.26 -11.97
C GLN A 230 21.79 -4.79 -12.97
N LEU A 231 21.86 -4.14 -14.13
CA LEU A 231 22.97 -4.31 -15.05
C LEU A 231 24.26 -3.79 -14.40
N ASP A 232 25.36 -4.51 -14.57
CA ASP A 232 26.69 -3.98 -14.25
C ASP A 232 27.01 -2.77 -15.14
N PHE A 233 26.56 -2.79 -16.40
CA PHE A 233 26.75 -1.71 -17.35
C PHE A 233 25.67 -1.69 -18.45
N TRP A 234 25.49 -0.54 -19.08
CA TRP A 234 24.83 -0.43 -20.38
C TRP A 234 25.64 0.45 -21.31
N GLY A 235 25.35 0.38 -22.60
CA GLY A 235 26.15 1.12 -23.57
C GLY A 235 25.60 1.15 -24.97
N LEU A 236 26.32 1.89 -25.82
CA LEU A 236 26.10 1.95 -27.25
C LEU A 236 27.24 1.25 -27.98
N ILE A 237 26.94 0.59 -29.09
CA ILE A 237 27.95 0.04 -30.01
C ILE A 237 27.74 0.53 -31.44
N GLN A 238 28.84 0.75 -32.16
CA GLN A 238 28.80 1.07 -33.58
C GLN A 238 28.31 -0.13 -34.42
N PRO A 239 27.51 0.08 -35.48
CA PRO A 239 27.14 -0.99 -36.39
C PRO A 239 28.34 -1.72 -37.01
N ALA A 240 29.46 -1.01 -37.23
CA ALA A 240 30.69 -1.60 -37.73
C ALA A 240 31.34 -2.56 -36.72
N ALA A 241 31.27 -2.25 -35.42
CA ALA A 241 31.79 -3.11 -34.35
C ALA A 241 30.95 -4.39 -34.24
N LEU A 242 29.62 -4.26 -34.30
CA LEU A 242 28.71 -5.41 -34.34
C LEU A 242 28.96 -6.30 -35.56
N LYS A 243 29.16 -5.72 -36.75
CA LYS A 243 29.48 -6.46 -37.97
C LYS A 243 30.70 -7.37 -37.80
N ARG A 244 31.80 -6.82 -37.25
CA ARG A 244 33.04 -7.57 -37.02
C ARG A 244 32.84 -8.71 -36.03
N LEU A 245 31.99 -8.51 -35.01
CA LEU A 245 31.63 -9.56 -34.06
C LEU A 245 30.86 -10.70 -34.75
N PHE A 246 29.83 -10.38 -35.54
CA PHE A 246 29.08 -11.37 -36.30
C PHE A 246 29.96 -12.15 -37.30
N GLU A 247 30.81 -11.44 -38.05
CA GLU A 247 31.78 -12.05 -38.97
C GLU A 247 32.68 -13.06 -38.25
N SER A 248 33.21 -12.68 -37.08
CA SER A 248 34.12 -13.51 -36.29
C SER A 248 33.43 -14.66 -35.54
N CYS A 249 32.09 -14.62 -35.43
CA CYS A 249 31.25 -15.73 -34.99
C CYS A 249 30.81 -16.65 -36.15
N GLY A 250 31.38 -16.49 -37.35
CA GLY A 250 31.02 -17.28 -38.53
C GLY A 250 29.71 -16.86 -39.21
N LYS A 251 29.21 -15.64 -38.92
CA LYS A 251 27.95 -15.08 -39.44
C LYS A 251 28.19 -13.88 -40.36
N ALA A 252 29.18 -13.95 -41.27
CA ALA A 252 29.61 -12.81 -42.08
C ALA A 252 28.54 -12.20 -43.01
N ASN A 253 27.54 -12.99 -43.42
CA ASN A 253 26.44 -12.55 -44.28
C ASN A 253 25.12 -12.37 -43.51
N TYR A 254 25.16 -12.35 -42.17
CA TYR A 254 23.96 -12.20 -41.36
C TYR A 254 23.51 -10.73 -41.34
N ASP A 255 22.34 -10.47 -41.91
CA ASP A 255 21.70 -9.15 -41.82
C ASP A 255 20.86 -9.10 -40.54
N TRP A 256 21.46 -8.59 -39.46
CA TRP A 256 20.78 -8.50 -38.16
C TRP A 256 19.59 -7.54 -38.16
N LYS A 257 19.57 -6.54 -39.04
CA LYS A 257 18.43 -5.60 -39.15
C LYS A 257 17.26 -6.28 -39.84
N ALA A 258 17.49 -6.86 -41.01
CA ALA A 258 16.44 -7.56 -41.75
C ALA A 258 15.93 -8.79 -40.98
N SER A 259 16.82 -9.50 -40.28
CA SER A 259 16.44 -10.67 -39.50
C SER A 259 15.57 -10.32 -38.30
N ALA A 260 15.90 -9.25 -37.56
CA ALA A 260 15.09 -8.80 -36.42
C ALA A 260 13.70 -8.28 -36.82
N LEU A 261 13.52 -7.92 -38.09
CA LEU A 261 12.23 -7.49 -38.66
C LEU A 261 11.42 -8.66 -39.25
N ALA A 262 12.04 -9.82 -39.45
CA ALA A 262 11.39 -10.95 -40.08
C ALA A 262 10.38 -11.59 -39.12
N ALA A 263 9.20 -11.96 -39.65
CA ALA A 263 8.23 -12.74 -38.90
C ALA A 263 8.86 -14.07 -38.45
N GLY A 264 8.74 -14.39 -37.16
CA GLY A 264 9.34 -15.59 -36.57
C GLY A 264 10.84 -15.48 -36.27
N PHE A 265 11.39 -14.25 -36.16
CA PHE A 265 12.71 -14.04 -35.57
C PHE A 265 12.82 -14.78 -34.24
N GLN A 266 13.97 -15.41 -34.02
CA GLN A 266 14.31 -16.06 -32.75
C GLN A 266 15.64 -15.48 -32.30
N ALA A 267 15.68 -14.96 -31.07
CA ALA A 267 16.91 -14.51 -30.47
C ALA A 267 17.86 -15.68 -30.22
N PHE A 268 19.16 -15.40 -30.20
CA PHE A 268 20.17 -16.45 -30.10
C PHE A 268 21.43 -15.98 -29.39
N GLU A 269 22.13 -16.96 -28.84
CA GLU A 269 23.47 -16.79 -28.29
C GLU A 269 24.50 -16.63 -29.42
N LEU A 270 25.38 -15.63 -29.27
CA LEU A 270 26.58 -15.52 -30.10
C LEU A 270 27.67 -16.38 -29.47
N ALA A 271 28.40 -17.14 -30.28
CA ALA A 271 29.62 -17.82 -29.85
C ALA A 271 30.74 -16.78 -29.63
N ALA A 272 30.55 -15.89 -28.65
CA ALA A 272 31.48 -14.84 -28.30
C ALA A 272 31.41 -14.58 -26.80
N SER A 273 32.57 -14.40 -26.17
CA SER A 273 32.68 -14.06 -24.75
C SER A 273 33.70 -12.96 -24.50
N THR A 274 33.51 -12.20 -23.44
CA THR A 274 34.48 -11.19 -22.98
C THR A 274 34.49 -11.15 -21.46
N GLY A 275 35.64 -10.80 -20.88
CA GLY A 275 35.74 -10.31 -19.51
C GLY A 275 36.43 -8.95 -19.52
N PHE A 276 35.91 -7.98 -18.75
CA PHE A 276 36.51 -6.66 -18.67
C PHE A 276 36.27 -5.98 -17.32
N SER A 277 36.96 -4.87 -17.11
CA SER A 277 36.78 -4.04 -15.92
C SER A 277 36.81 -2.56 -16.27
N PHE A 278 36.00 -1.77 -15.59
CA PHE A 278 35.95 -0.33 -15.75
C PHE A 278 35.75 0.35 -14.39
N THR A 279 36.17 1.61 -14.28
CA THR A 279 36.05 2.36 -13.02
C THR A 279 34.71 3.07 -12.99
N ASN A 280 33.98 2.96 -11.89
CA ASN A 280 32.75 3.70 -11.67
C ASN A 280 32.85 4.43 -10.33
N THR A 281 32.76 5.74 -10.35
CA THR A 281 32.76 6.54 -9.12
C THR A 281 31.35 6.98 -8.80
N TRP A 282 31.04 7.16 -7.52
CA TRP A 282 29.72 7.66 -7.12
C TRP A 282 29.79 8.50 -5.85
N LYS A 283 28.84 9.43 -5.70
CA LYS A 283 28.62 10.21 -4.48
C LYS A 283 27.14 10.20 -4.10
N GLU A 284 26.84 9.97 -2.83
CA GLU A 284 25.47 10.09 -2.31
C GLU A 284 25.00 11.54 -2.30
N LEU A 285 23.75 11.72 -2.70
CA LEU A 285 22.99 12.96 -2.58
C LEU A 285 21.63 12.62 -1.98
N VAL A 286 21.26 13.28 -0.89
CA VAL A 286 19.92 13.18 -0.29
C VAL A 286 19.20 14.48 -0.60
N THR A 287 18.00 14.37 -1.17
CA THR A 287 17.10 15.48 -1.47
C THR A 287 15.66 15.09 -1.09
N GLN A 288 14.66 15.94 -1.34
CA GLN A 288 13.32 15.76 -0.77
C GLN A 288 12.20 16.05 -1.77
N ASN A 289 11.24 15.13 -1.87
CA ASN A 289 9.89 15.48 -2.30
C ASN A 289 9.18 16.23 -1.15
N VAL A 290 8.30 17.18 -1.46
CA VAL A 290 7.48 17.90 -0.47
C VAL A 290 6.02 17.49 -0.62
N ALA A 291 5.46 16.79 0.36
CA ALA A 291 4.11 16.23 0.34
C ALA A 291 3.17 16.90 1.35
N GLY A 292 2.02 17.38 0.89
CA GLY A 292 0.94 17.90 1.73
C GLY A 292 -0.38 17.20 1.45
N LEU A 293 -1.19 16.98 2.49
CA LEU A 293 -2.39 16.15 2.44
C LEU A 293 -3.64 16.92 2.88
N ILE A 294 -4.73 16.73 2.14
CA ILE A 294 -6.09 17.00 2.62
C ILE A 294 -6.75 15.62 2.81
N PRO A 295 -7.05 15.20 4.05
CA PRO A 295 -7.64 13.88 4.28
C PRO A 295 -9.04 13.81 3.66
N GLY A 296 -9.35 12.65 3.09
CA GLY A 296 -10.69 12.32 2.64
C GLY A 296 -11.67 12.13 3.81
N SER A 297 -12.92 11.87 3.47
CA SER A 297 -13.99 11.57 4.43
C SER A 297 -14.30 10.08 4.46
N ASP A 298 -15.11 9.60 3.51
CA ASP A 298 -15.58 8.21 3.46
C ASP A 298 -14.70 7.29 2.57
N ARG A 299 -13.66 7.82 1.93
CA ARG A 299 -12.67 7.07 1.13
C ARG A 299 -11.26 7.61 1.40
N ALA A 300 -10.94 7.88 2.67
CA ALA A 300 -9.72 8.59 3.07
C ALA A 300 -8.41 7.83 2.76
N ASP A 301 -8.50 6.53 2.51
CA ASP A 301 -7.43 5.63 2.10
C ASP A 301 -7.23 5.57 0.57
N GLU A 302 -8.15 6.15 -0.21
CA GLU A 302 -7.98 6.44 -1.64
C GLU A 302 -7.39 7.84 -1.85
N ALA A 303 -6.60 8.04 -2.92
CA ALA A 303 -5.94 9.31 -3.19
C ALA A 303 -6.18 9.88 -4.60
N ILE A 304 -6.21 11.20 -4.70
CA ILE A 304 -5.99 11.95 -5.94
C ILE A 304 -4.71 12.74 -5.78
N LEU A 305 -3.78 12.54 -6.71
CA LEU A 305 -2.45 13.13 -6.68
C LEU A 305 -2.38 14.37 -7.58
N TYR A 306 -1.83 15.46 -7.06
CA TYR A 306 -1.39 16.62 -7.84
C TYR A 306 0.12 16.75 -7.69
N THR A 307 0.84 16.76 -8.81
CA THR A 307 2.30 16.76 -8.82
C THR A 307 2.88 17.90 -9.67
N ALA A 308 4.03 18.41 -9.27
CA ALA A 308 4.87 19.33 -10.04
C ALA A 308 6.30 19.26 -9.49
N HIS A 309 7.34 19.30 -10.32
CA HIS A 309 8.69 19.37 -9.78
C HIS A 309 9.04 20.78 -9.31
N TRP A 310 9.81 20.85 -8.22
CA TRP A 310 10.25 22.12 -7.65
C TRP A 310 11.65 22.51 -8.10
N ASP A 311 12.47 21.55 -8.54
CA ASP A 311 13.85 21.78 -8.90
C ASP A 311 14.01 22.41 -10.29
N HIS A 312 15.19 22.98 -10.52
CA HIS A 312 15.64 23.40 -11.85
C HIS A 312 17.17 23.18 -11.98
N VAL A 313 17.77 23.69 -13.06
CA VAL A 313 19.17 23.42 -13.45
C VAL A 313 20.23 23.89 -12.44
N GLY A 314 19.97 24.95 -11.67
CA GLY A 314 20.91 25.52 -10.69
C GLY A 314 21.75 26.68 -11.22
N THR A 315 23.05 26.69 -10.92
CA THR A 315 23.99 27.72 -11.36
C THR A 315 25.03 27.18 -12.33
N GLY A 316 25.27 27.89 -13.43
CA GLY A 316 26.24 27.52 -14.46
C GLY A 316 27.37 28.54 -14.65
N ALA A 317 27.97 28.53 -15.83
CA ALA A 317 28.99 29.51 -16.19
C ALA A 317 28.38 30.91 -16.25
N ASN A 318 29.15 31.93 -15.83
CA ASN A 318 28.68 33.30 -15.94
C ASN A 318 28.63 33.73 -17.41
N ILE A 319 27.43 33.96 -17.92
CA ILE A 319 27.16 34.47 -19.26
C ILE A 319 26.57 35.86 -19.09
N THR A 320 27.24 36.87 -19.65
CA THR A 320 26.76 38.26 -19.64
C THR A 320 26.44 38.87 -18.26
N GLY A 321 27.09 38.40 -17.19
CA GLY A 321 26.90 38.92 -15.83
C GLY A 321 25.95 38.09 -14.96
N ASP A 322 25.29 37.11 -15.54
CA ASP A 322 24.35 36.21 -14.88
C ASP A 322 24.84 34.75 -14.98
N SER A 323 24.52 33.95 -13.97
CA SER A 323 24.91 32.54 -13.86
C SER A 323 23.80 31.65 -13.31
N VAL A 324 22.64 32.21 -12.98
CA VAL A 324 21.54 31.47 -12.36
C VAL A 324 20.57 31.02 -13.45
N TYR A 325 20.12 29.77 -13.37
CA TYR A 325 19.08 29.25 -14.24
C TYR A 325 17.81 29.25 -13.40
N ASN A 326 17.00 30.29 -13.54
CA ASN A 326 15.94 30.61 -12.59
C ASN A 326 14.70 29.73 -12.75
N GLY A 327 14.38 29.28 -13.96
CA GLY A 327 13.31 28.31 -14.17
C GLY A 327 11.92 28.85 -13.81
N ALA A 328 11.57 30.03 -14.31
CA ALA A 328 10.30 30.68 -14.00
C ALA A 328 9.10 29.94 -14.60
N VAL A 329 9.20 29.52 -15.86
CA VAL A 329 8.21 28.63 -16.46
C VAL A 329 8.52 27.19 -16.08
N ASP A 330 9.79 26.77 -16.15
CA ASP A 330 10.22 25.40 -15.87
C ASP A 330 11.02 25.30 -14.54
N ASN A 331 10.44 24.91 -13.41
CA ASN A 331 9.01 24.65 -13.19
C ASN A 331 8.46 25.35 -11.93
N ALA A 332 8.89 26.60 -11.71
CA ALA A 332 8.24 27.44 -10.70
C ALA A 332 6.74 27.64 -11.00
N SER A 333 6.35 27.63 -12.28
CA SER A 333 4.95 27.76 -12.71
C SER A 333 4.05 26.60 -12.27
N GLY A 334 4.49 25.34 -12.44
CA GLY A 334 3.76 24.15 -12.01
C GLY A 334 3.69 24.03 -10.49
N THR A 335 4.82 24.29 -9.81
CA THR A 335 4.86 24.33 -8.34
C THR A 335 3.90 25.39 -7.78
N ALA A 336 3.85 26.57 -8.39
CA ALA A 336 2.88 27.61 -8.03
C ALA A 336 1.43 27.17 -8.25
N ALA A 337 1.16 26.44 -9.34
CA ALA A 337 -0.17 25.95 -9.65
C ALA A 337 -0.68 24.93 -8.62
N ILE A 338 0.13 23.95 -8.21
CA ILE A 338 -0.30 22.94 -7.21
C ILE A 338 -0.57 23.56 -5.84
N ILE A 339 0.15 24.62 -5.45
CA ILE A 339 -0.12 25.39 -4.22
C ILE A 339 -1.51 26.03 -4.28
N GLU A 340 -1.89 26.60 -5.42
CA GLU A 340 -3.20 27.25 -5.56
C GLU A 340 -4.35 26.27 -5.77
N ILE A 341 -4.10 25.10 -6.39
CA ILE A 341 -5.04 23.97 -6.40
C ILE A 341 -5.31 23.47 -4.97
N ALA A 342 -4.27 23.33 -4.14
CA ALA A 342 -4.42 22.97 -2.72
C ALA A 342 -5.31 23.95 -1.97
N ARG A 343 -5.11 25.26 -2.18
CA ARG A 343 -5.96 26.29 -1.60
C ARG A 343 -7.38 26.28 -2.18
N ALA A 344 -7.61 25.75 -3.39
CA ALA A 344 -8.95 25.58 -3.96
C ALA A 344 -9.70 24.40 -3.32
N TRP A 345 -9.05 23.25 -3.17
CA TRP A 345 -9.61 22.09 -2.45
C TRP A 345 -9.95 22.43 -1.01
N LYS A 346 -9.05 23.10 -0.30
CA LYS A 346 -9.28 23.47 1.11
C LYS A 346 -10.42 24.47 1.30
N ALA A 347 -10.75 25.25 0.26
CA ALA A 347 -11.85 26.21 0.29
C ALA A 347 -13.23 25.56 0.01
N LEU A 348 -13.28 24.27 -0.31
CA LEU A 348 -14.56 23.59 -0.55
C LEU A 348 -15.39 23.51 0.73
N PRO A 349 -16.72 23.71 0.65
CA PRO A 349 -17.61 23.63 1.81
C PRO A 349 -17.83 22.19 2.29
N VAL A 350 -17.61 21.22 1.42
CA VAL A 350 -17.70 19.78 1.71
C VAL A 350 -16.30 19.20 1.53
N PRO A 351 -15.75 18.51 2.54
CA PRO A 351 -14.49 17.78 2.40
C PRO A 351 -14.54 16.78 1.23
N PRO A 352 -13.40 16.51 0.59
CA PRO A 352 -13.35 15.47 -0.44
C PRO A 352 -13.67 14.09 0.16
N ARG A 353 -14.20 13.18 -0.66
CA ARG A 353 -14.39 11.77 -0.27
C ARG A 353 -13.05 11.07 -0.15
N ARG A 354 -12.22 11.23 -1.18
CA ARG A 354 -10.85 10.75 -1.25
C ARG A 354 -9.87 11.71 -0.63
N SER A 355 -8.74 11.20 -0.17
CA SER A 355 -7.61 12.05 0.20
C SER A 355 -7.04 12.77 -1.03
N ILE A 356 -6.66 14.03 -0.86
CA ILE A 356 -6.00 14.81 -1.92
C ILE A 356 -4.55 15.03 -1.52
N LEU A 357 -3.64 14.40 -2.26
CA LEU A 357 -2.21 14.45 -2.02
C LEU A 357 -1.57 15.43 -3.01
N PHE A 358 -0.82 16.39 -2.49
CA PHE A 358 0.00 17.32 -3.27
C PHE A 358 1.45 16.92 -3.08
N ILE A 359 2.18 16.65 -4.16
CA ILE A 359 3.60 16.35 -4.12
C ILE A 359 4.37 17.32 -5.01
N ALA A 360 5.29 18.07 -4.40
CA ALA A 360 6.31 18.79 -5.15
C ALA A 360 7.54 17.86 -5.28
N THR A 361 7.81 17.36 -6.46
CA THR A 361 8.85 16.37 -6.74
C THR A 361 10.22 17.03 -6.90
N THR A 362 11.28 16.30 -6.57
CA THR A 362 12.68 16.73 -6.74
C THR A 362 13.37 16.02 -7.90
N ALA A 363 14.45 16.59 -8.40
CA ALA A 363 15.37 16.00 -9.37
C ALA A 363 14.67 15.50 -10.66
N GLU A 364 13.64 16.20 -11.11
CA GLU A 364 12.99 15.93 -12.40
C GLU A 364 13.96 16.19 -13.54
N GLU A 365 14.67 17.33 -13.46
CA GLU A 365 15.65 17.80 -14.45
C GLU A 365 16.83 16.84 -14.66
N MET A 366 17.01 15.96 -13.69
CA MET A 366 18.05 14.94 -13.66
C MET A 366 17.53 13.55 -14.00
N GLY A 367 16.27 13.44 -14.46
CA GLY A 367 15.66 12.21 -14.95
C GLY A 367 14.48 11.71 -14.13
N LEU A 368 13.53 12.59 -13.77
CA LEU A 368 12.27 12.25 -13.08
C LEU A 368 12.46 11.62 -11.70
N LEU A 369 13.60 11.86 -11.05
CA LEU A 369 14.09 10.97 -9.99
C LEU A 369 13.21 11.00 -8.73
N GLY A 370 12.63 12.16 -8.39
CA GLY A 370 11.68 12.28 -7.28
C GLY A 370 10.37 11.54 -7.54
N ALA A 371 9.83 11.59 -8.77
CA ALA A 371 8.65 10.83 -9.15
C ALA A 371 8.92 9.33 -9.26
N VAL A 372 10.07 8.93 -9.80
CA VAL A 372 10.53 7.53 -9.79
C VAL A 372 10.66 7.00 -8.36
N TRP A 373 11.16 7.83 -7.43
CA TRP A 373 11.22 7.48 -6.03
C TRP A 373 9.83 7.28 -5.43
N TYR A 374 8.91 8.22 -5.66
CA TYR A 374 7.53 8.12 -5.18
C TYR A 374 6.82 6.89 -5.74
N ALA A 375 6.95 6.61 -7.03
CA ALA A 375 6.35 5.42 -7.66
C ALA A 375 6.82 4.12 -6.98
N ALA A 376 8.10 4.06 -6.54
CA ALA A 376 8.65 2.95 -5.80
C ALA A 376 8.33 2.95 -4.28
N HIS A 377 8.00 4.11 -3.72
CA HIS A 377 7.71 4.32 -2.29
C HIS A 377 6.49 5.22 -2.13
N PRO A 378 5.31 4.75 -2.56
CA PRO A 378 4.17 5.63 -2.69
C PRO A 378 3.57 5.92 -1.30
N LEU A 379 3.11 7.15 -1.09
CA LEU A 379 2.49 7.55 0.19
C LEU A 379 1.06 7.02 0.34
N PHE A 380 0.46 6.60 -0.77
CA PHE A 380 -0.79 5.85 -0.84
C PHE A 380 -0.57 4.62 -1.73
N PRO A 381 -1.20 3.47 -1.47
CA PRO A 381 -1.12 2.34 -2.38
C PRO A 381 -1.45 2.75 -3.81
N THR A 382 -0.66 2.29 -4.79
CA THR A 382 -0.85 2.70 -6.20
C THR A 382 -2.20 2.24 -6.74
N GLY A 383 -2.71 1.11 -6.25
CA GLY A 383 -4.08 0.63 -6.51
C GLY A 383 -5.16 1.58 -5.98
N LYS A 384 -4.92 2.22 -4.84
CA LYS A 384 -5.84 3.18 -4.18
C LYS A 384 -5.69 4.61 -4.70
N THR A 385 -4.72 4.89 -5.58
CA THR A 385 -4.60 6.20 -6.21
C THR A 385 -5.48 6.25 -7.45
N ALA A 386 -6.52 7.09 -7.44
CA ALA A 386 -7.51 7.22 -8.49
C ALA A 386 -6.95 7.91 -9.74
N ALA A 387 -6.20 8.99 -9.55
CA ALA A 387 -5.62 9.78 -10.63
C ALA A 387 -4.36 10.53 -10.16
N ALA A 388 -3.46 10.83 -11.10
CA ALA A 388 -2.36 11.77 -10.91
C ALA A 388 -2.41 12.88 -11.96
N PHE A 389 -2.47 14.13 -11.53
CA PHE A 389 -2.44 15.31 -12.40
C PHE A 389 -1.11 16.03 -12.23
N ASN A 390 -0.33 16.08 -13.30
CA ASN A 390 0.98 16.71 -13.31
C ASN A 390 0.93 18.11 -13.92
N MET A 391 1.54 19.07 -13.22
CA MET A 391 1.68 20.46 -13.63
C MET A 391 3.15 20.73 -13.95
N ASP A 392 3.46 20.85 -15.23
CA ASP A 392 4.82 21.08 -15.73
C ASP A 392 4.80 22.13 -16.85
N ALA A 393 5.71 23.11 -16.74
CA ALA A 393 5.94 24.17 -17.71
C ALA A 393 4.65 24.87 -18.22
N HIS A 394 3.87 25.47 -17.30
CA HIS A 394 2.67 26.22 -17.67
C HIS A 394 2.97 27.66 -18.05
N PHE A 395 2.46 28.08 -19.20
CA PHE A 395 2.87 29.35 -19.83
C PHE A 395 2.09 30.56 -19.29
N PRO A 396 2.78 31.63 -18.83
CA PRO A 396 2.17 32.86 -18.31
C PRO A 396 1.78 33.84 -19.44
N TYR A 397 1.08 33.34 -20.47
CA TYR A 397 0.72 34.09 -21.67
C TYR A 397 -0.77 34.42 -21.80
N GLY A 398 -1.53 34.21 -20.72
CA GLY A 398 -2.96 34.43 -20.65
C GLY A 398 -3.81 33.22 -21.03
N LYS A 399 -5.13 33.38 -20.89
CA LYS A 399 -6.12 32.31 -21.12
C LYS A 399 -6.07 31.77 -22.55
N THR A 400 -6.25 30.47 -22.72
CA THR A 400 -6.27 29.78 -24.03
C THR A 400 -7.66 29.19 -24.32
N THR A 401 -7.88 28.88 -25.60
CA THR A 401 -9.11 28.22 -26.10
C THR A 401 -9.00 26.70 -26.16
N HIS A 402 -7.78 26.15 -26.16
CA HIS A 402 -7.53 24.72 -26.18
C HIS A 402 -6.64 24.30 -25.01
N ILE A 403 -6.67 23.01 -24.68
CA ILE A 403 -5.75 22.37 -23.75
C ILE A 403 -5.22 21.10 -24.41
N THR A 404 -3.91 20.90 -24.40
CA THR A 404 -3.31 19.66 -24.90
C THR A 404 -3.20 18.67 -23.76
N GLY A 405 -3.81 17.50 -23.91
CA GLY A 405 -3.55 16.35 -23.03
C GLY A 405 -2.40 15.53 -23.60
N VAL A 406 -1.32 15.38 -22.83
CA VAL A 406 -0.14 14.60 -23.22
C VAL A 406 -0.43 13.11 -23.25
N VAL A 407 -1.29 12.64 -22.37
CA VAL A 407 -1.67 11.24 -22.18
C VAL A 407 -3.02 10.92 -22.85
N TYR A 408 -3.71 11.94 -23.37
CA TYR A 408 -5.04 11.83 -23.97
C TYR A 408 -5.21 10.65 -24.94
N GLY A 409 -6.33 9.93 -24.79
CA GLY A 409 -6.70 8.77 -25.60
C GLY A 409 -6.25 7.42 -25.01
N ARG A 410 -5.74 7.41 -23.77
CA ARG A 410 -5.12 6.23 -23.15
C ARG A 410 -5.79 5.77 -21.86
N SER A 411 -6.63 6.57 -21.21
CA SER A 411 -7.23 6.23 -19.92
C SER A 411 -8.59 6.87 -19.71
N ASP A 412 -9.33 6.38 -18.71
CA ASP A 412 -10.64 6.94 -18.35
C ASP A 412 -10.58 8.41 -17.86
N LEU A 413 -9.38 8.95 -17.59
CA LEU A 413 -9.20 10.37 -17.25
C LEU A 413 -9.63 11.31 -18.38
N ASP A 414 -9.60 10.83 -19.63
CA ASP A 414 -10.00 11.61 -20.82
C ASP A 414 -11.39 12.24 -20.61
N VAL A 415 -12.36 11.44 -20.16
CA VAL A 415 -13.75 11.89 -19.94
C VAL A 415 -13.84 12.97 -18.86
N LEU A 416 -13.03 12.85 -17.81
CA LEU A 416 -13.00 13.83 -16.72
C LEU A 416 -12.44 15.17 -17.18
N LEU A 417 -11.37 15.12 -17.98
CA LEU A 417 -10.71 16.30 -18.54
C LEU A 417 -11.54 16.98 -19.62
N GLU A 418 -12.18 16.20 -20.51
CA GLU A 418 -13.10 16.73 -21.52
C GLU A 418 -14.26 17.47 -20.87
N THR A 419 -14.83 16.89 -19.80
CA THR A 419 -15.91 17.53 -19.03
C THR A 419 -15.43 18.84 -18.41
N ALA A 420 -14.27 18.83 -17.76
CA ALA A 420 -13.69 20.03 -17.15
C ALA A 420 -13.32 21.12 -18.19
N ALA A 421 -12.80 20.73 -19.36
CA ALA A 421 -12.48 21.63 -20.46
C ALA A 421 -13.74 22.29 -21.03
N ALA A 422 -14.80 21.51 -21.25
CA ALA A 422 -16.07 22.01 -21.76
C ALA A 422 -16.72 23.03 -20.81
N GLU A 423 -16.61 22.84 -19.49
CA GLU A 423 -17.08 23.81 -18.48
C GLU A 423 -16.37 25.18 -18.60
N GLN A 424 -15.11 25.20 -19.07
CA GLN A 424 -14.35 26.43 -19.35
C GLN A 424 -14.59 27.00 -20.76
N GLY A 425 -15.37 26.30 -21.59
CA GLY A 425 -15.52 26.61 -23.01
C GLY A 425 -14.23 26.37 -23.82
N ARG A 426 -13.40 25.42 -23.37
CA ARG A 426 -12.18 24.98 -24.05
C ARG A 426 -12.37 23.63 -24.72
N VAL A 427 -11.50 23.32 -25.66
CA VAL A 427 -11.43 22.02 -26.33
C VAL A 427 -10.17 21.28 -25.88
N LEU A 428 -10.33 20.06 -25.36
CA LEU A 428 -9.21 19.15 -25.13
C LEU A 428 -8.76 18.58 -26.47
N VAL A 429 -7.46 18.65 -26.75
CA VAL A 429 -6.86 18.15 -27.99
C VAL A 429 -5.74 17.16 -27.68
N PRO A 430 -5.53 16.13 -28.53
CA PRO A 430 -4.42 15.22 -28.38
C PRO A 430 -3.08 15.95 -28.53
N ASN A 431 -2.05 15.47 -27.82
CA ASN A 431 -0.68 15.82 -28.15
C ASN A 431 -0.33 15.35 -29.57
N THR A 432 0.29 16.22 -30.36
CA THR A 432 0.75 15.95 -31.72
C THR A 432 2.13 16.59 -31.93
N GLU A 433 2.90 16.15 -32.92
CA GLU A 433 4.13 16.88 -33.33
C GLU A 433 3.86 18.34 -33.74
N GLN A 434 2.61 18.72 -33.96
CA GLN A 434 2.22 20.08 -34.34
C GLN A 434 2.03 21.01 -33.13
N ASN A 435 1.90 20.50 -31.90
CA ASN A 435 1.67 21.33 -30.72
C ASN A 435 2.83 21.36 -29.71
N ILE A 436 3.36 20.22 -29.27
CA ILE A 436 4.44 20.17 -28.26
C ILE A 436 5.58 19.26 -28.73
N SER A 437 5.47 17.96 -28.52
CA SER A 437 6.38 16.91 -29.00
C SER A 437 5.81 15.57 -28.53
N GLN A 438 5.89 14.52 -29.34
CA GLN A 438 5.39 13.20 -28.93
C GLN A 438 6.24 12.52 -27.87
N ASP A 439 7.52 12.90 -27.75
CA ASP A 439 8.41 12.36 -26.73
C ASP A 439 8.13 12.91 -25.31
N ILE A 440 7.34 13.99 -25.18
CA ILE A 440 7.03 14.65 -23.91
C ILE A 440 6.32 13.72 -22.91
N PHE A 441 5.63 12.69 -23.41
CA PHE A 441 5.00 11.65 -22.59
C PHE A 441 6.01 10.96 -21.64
N PHE A 442 7.31 10.94 -21.95
CA PHE A 442 8.34 10.27 -21.15
C PHE A 442 9.28 11.24 -20.41
N ARG A 443 8.94 12.53 -20.40
CA ARG A 443 9.86 13.61 -20.00
C ARG A 443 9.31 14.47 -18.87
N SER A 444 8.42 13.92 -18.05
CA SER A 444 7.88 14.61 -16.88
C SER A 444 7.29 13.62 -15.87
N ASP A 445 7.00 14.09 -14.67
CA ASP A 445 6.71 13.29 -13.47
C ASP A 445 5.38 12.51 -13.48
N HIS A 446 4.51 12.75 -14.48
CA HIS A 446 3.36 11.86 -14.71
C HIS A 446 3.80 10.46 -15.16
N PHE A 447 4.91 10.34 -15.90
CA PHE A 447 5.31 9.07 -16.50
C PHE A 447 5.65 7.98 -15.48
N PRO A 448 6.45 8.23 -14.42
CA PRO A 448 6.70 7.22 -13.39
C PRO A 448 5.44 6.71 -12.70
N MET A 449 4.38 7.52 -12.63
CA MET A 449 3.08 7.10 -12.09
C MET A 449 2.40 6.07 -13.00
N THR A 450 2.53 6.23 -14.32
CA THR A 450 1.99 5.26 -15.30
C THR A 450 2.70 3.92 -15.22
N GLU A 451 4.01 3.92 -14.92
CA GLU A 451 4.81 2.69 -14.77
C GLU A 451 4.41 1.84 -13.55
N VAL A 452 3.68 2.41 -12.59
CA VAL A 452 3.11 1.69 -11.44
C VAL A 452 1.59 1.56 -11.50
N GLY A 453 1.01 1.80 -12.68
CA GLY A 453 -0.40 1.60 -12.97
C GLY A 453 -1.31 2.77 -12.65
N ILE A 454 -0.85 3.84 -12.00
CA ILE A 454 -1.70 4.99 -11.66
C ILE A 454 -2.06 5.73 -12.96
N PRO A 455 -3.36 5.89 -13.31
CA PRO A 455 -3.77 6.75 -14.40
C PRO A 455 -3.29 8.18 -14.14
N ALA A 456 -2.51 8.72 -15.06
CA ALA A 456 -1.89 10.02 -14.92
C ALA A 456 -2.09 10.89 -16.16
N GLU A 457 -2.24 12.19 -15.97
CA GLU A 457 -2.34 13.16 -17.06
C GLU A 457 -1.37 14.32 -16.84
N PHE A 458 -0.81 14.81 -17.94
CA PHE A 458 -0.16 16.11 -18.03
C PHE A 458 -0.90 16.96 -19.07
N ALA A 459 -1.64 17.97 -18.61
CA ALA A 459 -2.48 18.80 -19.46
C ALA A 459 -1.99 20.25 -19.43
N VAL A 460 -1.61 20.80 -20.59
CA VAL A 460 -1.05 22.17 -20.70
C VAL A 460 -1.80 22.99 -21.72
N GLY A 461 -2.00 24.28 -21.43
CA GLY A 461 -2.67 25.20 -22.35
C GLY A 461 -2.02 25.24 -23.73
N ALA A 462 -2.84 25.18 -24.78
CA ALA A 462 -2.39 25.16 -26.15
C ALA A 462 -3.31 25.96 -27.07
N GLY A 463 -2.81 26.26 -28.28
CA GLY A 463 -3.58 26.95 -29.32
C GLY A 463 -3.99 28.38 -28.96
N GLU A 464 -4.80 28.99 -29.82
CA GLU A 464 -5.20 30.40 -29.79
C GLU A 464 -5.44 30.96 -28.38
N ALA A 465 -4.58 31.89 -27.95
CA ALA A 465 -4.80 32.65 -26.73
C ALA A 465 -6.04 33.54 -26.88
N LYS A 466 -6.94 33.49 -25.91
CA LYS A 466 -8.25 34.14 -25.97
C LYS A 466 -8.08 35.67 -26.02
N GLY A 467 -8.38 36.26 -27.18
CA GLY A 467 -8.23 37.70 -27.40
C GLY A 467 -6.90 38.12 -28.06
N HIS A 468 -6.06 37.17 -28.48
CA HIS A 468 -4.83 37.40 -29.23
C HIS A 468 -4.87 36.71 -30.61
N ASP A 469 -4.07 37.19 -31.57
CA ASP A 469 -3.89 36.52 -32.87
C ASP A 469 -3.07 35.23 -32.69
N ASN A 470 -3.39 34.15 -33.42
CA ASN A 470 -2.67 32.88 -33.38
C ASN A 470 -1.15 33.06 -33.62
N GLN A 471 -0.77 34.02 -34.48
CA GLN A 471 0.64 34.36 -34.69
C GLN A 471 1.35 34.86 -33.42
N VAL A 472 0.63 35.51 -32.51
CA VAL A 472 1.19 36.02 -31.25
C VAL A 472 1.48 34.87 -30.28
N TRP A 473 0.60 33.88 -30.20
CA TRP A 473 0.84 32.66 -29.41
C TRP A 473 2.05 31.89 -29.95
N GLU A 474 2.10 31.64 -31.26
CA GLU A 474 3.23 30.97 -31.91
C GLU A 474 4.56 31.71 -31.69
N GLN A 475 4.55 33.04 -31.77
CA GLN A 475 5.73 33.86 -31.48
C GLN A 475 6.18 33.75 -30.02
N LYS A 476 5.25 33.79 -29.06
CA LYS A 476 5.56 33.64 -27.64
C LYS A 476 6.12 32.25 -27.33
N MET A 477 5.52 31.20 -27.88
CA MET A 477 6.01 29.83 -27.74
C MET A 477 7.40 29.66 -28.37
N SER A 478 7.62 30.17 -29.58
CA SER A 478 8.94 30.15 -30.22
C SER A 478 9.99 30.92 -29.43
N ALA A 479 9.62 32.07 -28.86
CA ALA A 479 10.50 32.83 -27.98
C ALA A 479 10.82 32.06 -26.69
N TYR A 480 9.82 31.40 -26.08
CA TYR A 480 10.05 30.57 -24.90
C TYR A 480 11.00 29.41 -25.17
N MET A 481 10.89 28.73 -26.33
CA MET A 481 11.80 27.64 -26.67
C MET A 481 13.28 28.08 -26.74
N SER A 482 13.56 29.37 -26.94
CA SER A 482 14.92 29.92 -26.83
C SER A 482 15.37 30.22 -25.40
N LYS A 483 14.43 30.26 -24.45
CA LYS A 483 14.66 30.47 -23.00
C LYS A 483 14.70 29.15 -22.21
N TYR A 484 14.10 28.08 -22.72
CA TYR A 484 14.05 26.76 -22.09
C TYR A 484 15.46 26.25 -21.67
N HIS A 485 15.60 25.92 -20.38
CA HIS A 485 16.87 25.53 -19.73
C HIS A 485 18.00 26.55 -19.93
N GLN A 486 17.68 27.82 -20.14
CA GLN A 486 18.64 28.91 -20.24
C GLN A 486 18.50 29.85 -19.04
N ILE A 487 19.55 30.63 -18.78
CA ILE A 487 19.55 31.71 -17.77
C ILE A 487 18.46 32.76 -18.01
N THR A 488 17.85 32.79 -19.19
CA THR A 488 16.78 33.73 -19.55
C THR A 488 15.36 33.23 -19.23
N ASP A 489 15.18 32.04 -18.67
CA ASP A 489 13.89 31.60 -18.10
C ASP A 489 13.66 32.25 -16.74
N GLU A 490 13.37 33.54 -16.79
CA GLU A 490 13.27 34.48 -15.67
C GLU A 490 11.84 34.95 -15.47
N TYR A 491 11.51 35.37 -14.25
CA TYR A 491 10.23 36.01 -14.00
C TYR A 491 10.17 37.37 -14.70
N GLU A 492 9.11 37.62 -15.47
CA GLU A 492 8.89 38.92 -16.12
C GLU A 492 7.68 39.63 -15.49
N PRO A 493 7.78 40.93 -15.15
CA PRO A 493 6.67 41.68 -14.52
C PRO A 493 5.37 41.74 -15.31
N ASP A 494 5.39 41.43 -16.61
CA ASP A 494 4.24 41.39 -17.51
C ASP A 494 3.68 39.98 -17.74
N PHE A 495 4.11 38.98 -16.96
CA PHE A 495 3.50 37.65 -16.93
C PHE A 495 1.99 37.72 -16.71
N ASP A 496 1.23 37.05 -17.58
CA ASP A 496 -0.20 36.85 -17.45
C ASP A 496 -0.49 35.41 -17.00
N CYS A 497 -0.48 35.21 -15.69
CA CYS A 497 -0.74 33.91 -15.07
C CYS A 497 -2.22 33.46 -15.12
N SER A 498 -3.10 34.19 -15.82
CA SER A 498 -4.51 33.80 -15.92
C SER A 498 -4.74 32.51 -16.72
N GLY A 499 -3.83 32.19 -17.65
CA GLY A 499 -3.79 30.90 -18.34
C GLY A 499 -3.37 29.75 -17.42
N ILE A 500 -2.38 29.97 -16.57
CA ILE A 500 -1.91 28.97 -15.61
C ILE A 500 -3.02 28.61 -14.61
N TRP A 501 -3.74 29.62 -14.07
CA TRP A 501 -4.91 29.35 -13.23
C TRP A 501 -6.03 28.62 -14.00
N GLN A 502 -6.23 28.97 -15.27
CA GLN A 502 -7.23 28.29 -16.11
C GLN A 502 -6.90 26.79 -16.27
N ASP A 503 -5.64 26.43 -16.48
CA ASP A 503 -5.19 25.03 -16.52
C ASP A 503 -5.30 24.35 -15.16
N ALA A 504 -4.83 25.01 -14.10
CA ALA A 504 -4.88 24.51 -12.72
C ALA A 504 -6.32 24.23 -12.27
N TRP A 505 -7.26 25.12 -12.60
CA TRP A 505 -8.68 24.93 -12.30
C TRP A 505 -9.26 23.74 -13.05
N LEU A 506 -8.82 23.50 -14.29
CA LEU A 506 -9.33 22.38 -15.09
C LEU A 506 -8.95 21.04 -14.46
N VAL A 507 -7.69 20.86 -14.07
CA VAL A 507 -7.25 19.62 -13.39
C VAL A 507 -7.78 19.53 -11.95
N PHE A 508 -8.00 20.66 -11.27
CA PHE A 508 -8.76 20.71 -10.01
C PHE A 508 -10.16 20.14 -10.21
N ARG A 509 -10.85 20.59 -11.26
CA ARG A 509 -12.21 20.16 -11.60
C ARG A 509 -12.26 18.68 -12.00
N ALA A 510 -11.30 18.20 -12.80
CA ALA A 510 -11.18 16.78 -13.12
C ALA A 510 -10.97 15.92 -11.85
N GLY A 511 -10.16 16.38 -10.90
CA GLY A 511 -10.03 15.72 -9.59
C GLY A 511 -11.32 15.72 -8.78
N GLN A 512 -12.14 16.79 -8.81
CA GLN A 512 -13.47 16.75 -8.18
C GLN A 512 -14.42 15.72 -8.81
N LEU A 513 -14.28 15.46 -10.12
CA LEU A 513 -15.07 14.43 -10.79
C LEU A 513 -14.57 13.03 -10.39
N ALA A 514 -13.24 12.83 -10.35
CA ALA A 514 -12.64 11.60 -9.85
C ALA A 514 -13.03 11.32 -8.40
N ASP A 515 -13.01 12.33 -7.52
CA ASP A 515 -13.39 12.26 -6.11
C ASP A 515 -14.83 11.76 -5.92
N ARG A 516 -15.74 12.13 -6.83
CA ARG A 516 -17.15 11.74 -6.78
C ARG A 516 -17.43 10.40 -7.47
N SER A 517 -16.47 9.86 -8.23
CA SER A 517 -16.62 8.56 -8.88
C SER A 517 -16.66 7.45 -7.83
N ASN A 518 -17.53 6.46 -8.05
CA ASN A 518 -17.55 5.25 -7.22
C ASN A 518 -16.52 4.22 -7.69
N THR A 519 -15.99 4.35 -8.92
CA THR A 519 -14.98 3.47 -9.49
C THR A 519 -13.66 4.19 -9.68
N LEU A 520 -12.57 3.42 -9.56
CA LEU A 520 -11.23 3.88 -9.88
C LEU A 520 -11.03 3.91 -11.40
N PRO A 521 -10.49 5.01 -11.97
CA PRO A 521 -10.13 5.07 -13.39
C PRO A 521 -9.16 3.95 -13.78
N MET A 522 -9.31 3.44 -15.01
CA MET A 522 -8.45 2.43 -15.61
C MET A 522 -7.68 2.99 -16.81
N TRP A 523 -6.64 2.27 -17.25
CA TRP A 523 -6.06 2.47 -18.57
C TRP A 523 -6.90 1.74 -19.62
N HIS A 524 -6.84 2.19 -20.86
CA HIS A 524 -7.39 1.40 -21.96
C HIS A 524 -6.64 0.07 -22.08
N SER A 525 -7.36 -1.00 -22.44
CA SER A 525 -6.82 -2.37 -22.45
C SER A 525 -5.68 -2.61 -23.43
N ASP A 526 -5.49 -1.72 -24.40
CA ASP A 526 -4.39 -1.75 -25.36
C ASP A 526 -3.13 -0.99 -24.88
N GLN A 527 -3.16 -0.42 -23.68
CA GLN A 527 -2.02 0.27 -23.09
C GLN A 527 -1.15 -0.67 -22.23
N PRO A 528 0.19 -0.54 -22.30
CA PRO A 528 1.11 -1.39 -21.53
C PRO A 528 1.02 -1.17 -20.01
N PHE A 529 0.37 -0.09 -19.57
CA PHE A 529 0.20 0.28 -18.17
C PHE A 529 -1.00 -0.40 -17.52
N GLN A 530 -1.96 -0.88 -18.31
CA GLN A 530 -3.17 -1.52 -17.81
C GLN A 530 -2.86 -2.72 -16.92
N ARG A 531 -1.90 -3.57 -17.30
CA ARG A 531 -1.48 -4.71 -16.49
C ARG A 531 -0.96 -4.32 -15.11
N PHE A 532 -0.31 -3.16 -14.99
CA PHE A 532 0.19 -2.67 -13.71
C PHE A 532 -0.94 -2.10 -12.86
N ARG A 533 -1.94 -1.47 -13.50
CA ARG A 533 -3.15 -1.01 -12.84
C ARG A 533 -3.99 -2.18 -12.33
N GLU A 534 -4.17 -3.20 -13.15
CA GLU A 534 -4.86 -4.43 -12.75
C GLU A 534 -4.13 -5.10 -11.59
N LYS A 535 -2.82 -5.29 -11.70
CA LYS A 535 -2.03 -5.84 -10.60
C LYS A 535 -2.16 -5.01 -9.33
N ALA A 536 -2.09 -3.68 -9.43
CA ALA A 536 -2.16 -2.81 -8.27
C ALA A 536 -3.55 -2.81 -7.60
N ILE A 537 -4.62 -3.04 -8.36
CA ILE A 537 -6.00 -3.07 -7.86
C ILE A 537 -6.38 -4.46 -7.36
N TYR A 538 -6.11 -5.49 -8.15
CA TYR A 538 -6.66 -6.83 -7.98
C TYR A 538 -5.65 -7.82 -7.40
N GLU A 539 -4.39 -7.44 -7.17
CA GLU A 539 -3.40 -8.35 -6.59
C GLU A 539 -2.67 -7.78 -5.39
N THR A 540 -2.40 -8.67 -4.44
CA THR A 540 -1.46 -8.50 -3.35
C THR A 540 -0.32 -9.53 -3.49
N PRO A 541 0.70 -9.53 -2.62
CA PRO A 541 1.66 -10.63 -2.58
C PRO A 541 1.02 -12.02 -2.40
N HIS A 542 -0.06 -12.11 -1.60
CA HIS A 542 -0.67 -13.37 -1.21
C HIS A 542 -1.93 -13.75 -2.00
N PHE A 543 -2.69 -12.77 -2.50
CA PHE A 543 -3.95 -13.05 -3.18
C PHE A 543 -4.14 -12.30 -4.49
N ARG A 544 -5.03 -12.82 -5.32
CA ARG A 544 -5.57 -12.15 -6.51
C ARG A 544 -7.08 -12.20 -6.51
N ASP A 545 -7.74 -11.05 -6.59
CA ASP A 545 -9.17 -10.95 -6.80
C ASP A 545 -9.55 -11.46 -8.21
N VAL A 546 -10.34 -12.52 -8.22
CA VAL A 546 -10.82 -13.19 -9.43
C VAL A 546 -12.35 -13.19 -9.56
N SER A 547 -13.03 -12.47 -8.66
CA SER A 547 -14.49 -12.45 -8.49
C SER A 547 -15.23 -12.21 -9.81
N ARG A 548 -14.79 -11.23 -10.61
CA ARG A 548 -15.46 -10.86 -11.88
C ARG A 548 -15.48 -11.94 -12.95
N SER A 549 -14.51 -12.86 -12.93
CA SER A 549 -14.42 -13.92 -13.94
C SER A 549 -14.82 -15.29 -13.42
N HIS A 550 -14.90 -15.46 -12.09
CA HIS A 550 -15.12 -16.75 -11.44
C HIS A 550 -16.39 -16.81 -10.60
N LEU A 551 -17.01 -15.68 -10.26
CA LEU A 551 -18.28 -15.65 -9.54
C LEU A 551 -19.45 -15.18 -10.42
N PRO A 552 -20.66 -15.74 -10.23
CA PRO A 552 -21.89 -15.24 -10.84
C PRO A 552 -22.41 -14.00 -10.08
N LEU A 553 -21.69 -12.87 -10.15
CA LEU A 553 -21.92 -11.64 -9.36
C LEU A 553 -23.36 -11.07 -9.36
N MET A 554 -24.22 -11.47 -10.30
CA MET A 554 -25.64 -11.07 -10.31
C MET A 554 -26.45 -11.78 -9.22
N SER A 555 -26.08 -13.02 -8.89
CA SER A 555 -26.72 -13.84 -7.86
C SER A 555 -26.22 -13.46 -6.46
N LEU A 556 -24.98 -12.98 -6.39
CA LEU A 556 -24.28 -12.63 -5.15
C LEU A 556 -24.38 -11.12 -4.89
N GLN A 557 -25.60 -10.60 -4.72
CA GLN A 557 -25.82 -9.18 -4.45
C GLN A 557 -26.50 -8.96 -3.10
N GLY A 558 -25.66 -8.88 -2.06
CA GLY A 558 -25.88 -8.12 -0.84
C GLY A 558 -26.86 -8.72 0.15
N ARG A 559 -26.75 -10.03 0.40
CA ARG A 559 -27.59 -10.81 1.32
C ARG A 559 -26.91 -12.04 1.91
N SER A 560 -25.66 -12.30 1.54
CA SER A 560 -24.93 -13.49 1.98
C SER A 560 -24.61 -13.33 3.46
N MET A 561 -25.07 -14.29 4.27
CA MET A 561 -24.89 -14.30 5.73
C MET A 561 -23.81 -15.27 6.16
N ASP A 562 -23.69 -16.40 5.48
CA ASP A 562 -22.69 -17.43 5.74
C ASP A 562 -22.44 -18.23 4.45
N ALA A 563 -21.26 -18.79 4.30
CA ALA A 563 -20.91 -19.71 3.24
C ALA A 563 -20.12 -20.90 3.79
N ARG A 564 -20.28 -22.08 3.18
CA ARG A 564 -19.50 -23.26 3.55
C ARG A 564 -18.98 -24.01 2.32
N PRO A 565 -17.68 -24.35 2.24
CA PRO A 565 -17.14 -25.17 1.16
C PRO A 565 -17.41 -26.67 1.37
N ALA A 566 -17.88 -27.37 0.34
CA ALA A 566 -18.18 -28.81 0.40
C ALA A 566 -18.16 -29.48 -0.98
N ASP A 567 -17.90 -30.78 -1.08
CA ASP A 567 -18.00 -31.55 -2.35
C ASP A 567 -19.43 -32.09 -2.48
N LEU A 568 -20.34 -31.29 -3.04
CA LEU A 568 -21.77 -31.59 -2.99
C LEU A 568 -22.21 -32.63 -4.03
N ASP A 569 -21.45 -32.79 -5.12
CA ASP A 569 -21.77 -33.72 -6.20
C ASP A 569 -20.74 -34.82 -6.47
N ASN A 570 -19.83 -35.03 -5.51
CA ASN A 570 -18.85 -36.10 -5.45
C ASN A 570 -17.85 -36.08 -6.63
N ASP A 571 -17.57 -34.90 -7.19
CA ASP A 571 -16.59 -34.72 -8.25
C ASP A 571 -15.18 -34.37 -7.74
N ARG A 572 -15.07 -34.11 -6.42
CA ARG A 572 -13.88 -33.77 -5.63
C ARG A 572 -13.41 -32.33 -5.77
N ASP A 573 -14.18 -31.51 -6.45
CA ASP A 573 -13.96 -30.07 -6.47
C ASP A 573 -14.85 -29.47 -5.35
N LEU A 574 -14.30 -28.53 -4.57
CA LEU A 574 -15.09 -27.90 -3.51
C LEU A 574 -16.08 -26.91 -4.14
N ASP A 575 -17.37 -27.15 -3.90
CA ASP A 575 -18.49 -26.25 -4.18
C ASP A 575 -18.71 -25.28 -3.02
N LEU A 576 -19.67 -24.36 -3.15
CA LEU A 576 -20.07 -23.43 -2.08
C LEU A 576 -21.59 -23.47 -1.86
N VAL A 577 -21.98 -23.60 -0.59
CA VAL A 577 -23.34 -23.37 -0.10
C VAL A 577 -23.36 -22.00 0.57
N ILE A 578 -24.38 -21.17 0.30
CA ILE A 578 -24.47 -19.81 0.84
C ILE A 578 -25.87 -19.57 1.43
N ALA A 579 -25.92 -19.17 2.70
CA ALA A 579 -27.10 -18.73 3.41
C ALA A 579 -27.42 -17.27 3.04
N ASN A 580 -28.69 -16.96 2.83
CA ASN A 580 -29.11 -15.63 2.41
C ASN A 580 -30.26 -15.07 3.23
N GLU A 581 -30.08 -13.83 3.70
CA GLU A 581 -31.09 -13.03 4.40
C GLU A 581 -32.27 -12.68 3.46
N TRP A 582 -33.49 -13.08 3.84
CA TRP A 582 -34.73 -12.89 3.08
C TRP A 582 -34.66 -13.22 1.56
N ALA A 583 -33.84 -14.19 1.16
CA ALA A 583 -33.56 -14.56 -0.22
C ALA A 583 -33.51 -16.08 -0.42
N TYR A 584 -33.23 -16.52 -1.65
CA TYR A 584 -32.98 -17.94 -1.91
C TYR A 584 -31.55 -18.24 -1.46
N ASN A 585 -31.36 -19.31 -0.69
CA ASN A 585 -30.01 -19.86 -0.45
C ASN A 585 -29.39 -20.26 -1.79
N ILE A 586 -28.07 -20.15 -1.90
CA ILE A 586 -27.35 -20.34 -3.16
C ILE A 586 -26.47 -21.58 -3.08
N ILE A 587 -26.46 -22.37 -4.16
CA ILE A 587 -25.44 -23.38 -4.42
C ILE A 587 -24.65 -22.96 -5.65
N LEU A 588 -23.36 -22.81 -5.45
CA LEU A 588 -22.39 -22.55 -6.50
C LEU A 588 -21.60 -23.82 -6.78
N ILE A 589 -21.73 -24.34 -8.00
CA ILE A 589 -20.98 -25.52 -8.45
C ILE A 589 -19.68 -25.08 -9.09
N ASN A 590 -18.58 -25.67 -8.65
CA ASN A 590 -17.23 -25.43 -9.14
C ASN A 590 -16.92 -26.31 -10.36
N ASP A 591 -16.14 -25.82 -11.32
CA ASP A 591 -15.69 -26.61 -12.47
C ASP A 591 -14.28 -27.21 -12.30
N GLY A 592 -13.77 -27.20 -11.06
CA GLY A 592 -12.43 -27.62 -10.65
C GLY A 592 -11.33 -26.59 -10.93
N SER A 593 -11.66 -25.44 -11.54
CA SER A 593 -10.72 -24.33 -11.73
C SER A 593 -11.00 -23.15 -10.80
N GLY A 594 -11.87 -23.33 -9.80
CA GLY A 594 -12.39 -22.28 -8.93
C GLY A 594 -13.36 -21.35 -9.65
N LYS A 595 -13.95 -21.80 -10.77
CA LYS A 595 -14.96 -21.03 -11.51
C LYS A 595 -16.34 -21.58 -11.20
N PHE A 596 -17.14 -20.74 -10.57
CA PHE A 596 -18.45 -21.11 -10.06
C PHE A 596 -19.58 -20.76 -11.01
N SER A 597 -20.58 -21.64 -11.04
CA SER A 597 -21.89 -21.38 -11.62
C SER A 597 -23.00 -21.51 -10.58
N ASP A 598 -23.91 -20.55 -10.56
CA ASP A 598 -25.13 -20.63 -9.74
C ASP A 598 -26.09 -21.66 -10.35
N GLU A 599 -26.21 -22.82 -9.68
CA GLU A 599 -27.12 -23.91 -10.05
C GLU A 599 -28.27 -24.08 -9.05
N SER A 600 -28.47 -23.09 -8.16
CA SER A 600 -29.43 -23.14 -7.05
C SER A 600 -30.84 -23.45 -7.53
N GLN A 601 -31.28 -22.85 -8.65
CA GLN A 601 -32.62 -23.07 -9.20
C GLN A 601 -32.91 -24.53 -9.60
N SER A 602 -31.88 -25.30 -9.94
CA SER A 602 -32.02 -26.72 -10.30
C SER A 602 -31.77 -27.67 -9.15
N ARG A 603 -30.97 -27.26 -8.15
CA ARG A 603 -30.42 -28.14 -7.12
C ARG A 603 -31.08 -27.97 -5.76
N LEU A 604 -31.58 -26.77 -5.44
CA LEU A 604 -32.28 -26.48 -4.19
C LEU A 604 -33.78 -26.21 -4.41
N PRO A 605 -34.62 -26.58 -3.44
CA PRO A 605 -35.95 -26.02 -3.31
C PRO A 605 -35.89 -24.49 -3.16
N LEU A 606 -36.45 -23.76 -4.12
CA LEU A 606 -36.43 -22.29 -4.12
C LEU A 606 -37.44 -21.71 -3.12
N VAL A 607 -37.06 -21.70 -1.85
CA VAL A 607 -37.80 -21.06 -0.76
C VAL A 607 -37.03 -19.83 -0.27
N ARG A 608 -37.77 -18.80 0.17
CA ARG A 608 -37.16 -17.57 0.70
C ARG A 608 -37.31 -17.57 2.20
N HIS A 609 -36.22 -17.84 2.88
CA HIS A 609 -36.10 -17.82 4.32
C HIS A 609 -35.12 -16.73 4.75
N ASP A 610 -34.98 -16.57 6.06
CA ASP A 610 -34.03 -15.67 6.68
C ASP A 610 -32.86 -16.47 7.24
N SER A 611 -32.12 -17.12 6.34
CA SER A 611 -31.09 -18.10 6.69
C SER A 611 -29.82 -17.37 7.13
N GLU A 612 -29.27 -17.78 8.27
CA GLU A 612 -28.12 -17.12 8.90
C GLU A 612 -26.85 -17.95 8.83
N ASP A 613 -26.93 -19.25 9.15
CA ASP A 613 -25.76 -20.13 9.31
C ASP A 613 -26.05 -21.55 8.76
N ILE A 614 -24.99 -22.29 8.41
CA ILE A 614 -25.02 -23.54 7.67
C ILE A 614 -24.26 -24.66 8.41
N ALA A 615 -24.88 -25.84 8.53
CA ALA A 615 -24.18 -27.08 8.87
C ALA A 615 -24.22 -28.09 7.71
N ILE A 616 -23.08 -28.69 7.37
CA ILE A 616 -22.94 -29.66 6.27
C ILE A 616 -22.29 -30.96 6.77
N GLU A 617 -23.04 -32.06 6.79
CA GLU A 617 -22.55 -33.39 7.19
C GLU A 617 -23.43 -34.51 6.60
N ASP A 618 -22.96 -35.77 6.67
CA ASP A 618 -23.78 -36.95 6.34
C ASP A 618 -24.74 -37.29 7.51
N PHE A 619 -25.86 -36.58 7.58
CA PHE A 619 -26.82 -36.73 8.67
C PHE A 619 -27.66 -38.01 8.58
N ASP A 620 -27.84 -38.59 7.40
CA ASP A 620 -28.65 -39.80 7.20
C ASP A 620 -27.87 -41.10 7.01
N GLY A 621 -26.54 -41.01 6.98
CA GLY A 621 -25.60 -42.12 6.94
C GLY A 621 -25.54 -42.82 5.59
N ASP A 622 -25.94 -42.16 4.50
CA ASP A 622 -25.92 -42.70 3.15
C ASP A 622 -24.59 -42.44 2.40
N GLY A 623 -23.74 -41.58 2.97
CA GLY A 623 -22.41 -41.24 2.49
C GLY A 623 -22.32 -39.96 1.68
N ASP A 624 -23.44 -39.26 1.47
CA ASP A 624 -23.51 -37.98 0.77
C ASP A 624 -23.70 -36.84 1.79
N GLN A 625 -23.05 -35.68 1.57
CA GLN A 625 -23.18 -34.54 2.47
C GLN A 625 -24.55 -33.87 2.32
N ASP A 626 -25.28 -33.75 3.43
CA ASP A 626 -26.54 -33.05 3.56
C ASP A 626 -26.35 -31.62 4.07
N ILE A 627 -27.39 -30.77 3.96
CA ILE A 627 -27.32 -29.36 4.37
C ILE A 627 -28.42 -29.04 5.39
N ILE A 628 -28.05 -28.32 6.45
CA ILE A 628 -28.98 -27.64 7.35
C ILE A 628 -28.73 -26.14 7.31
N PHE A 629 -29.81 -25.37 7.17
CA PHE A 629 -29.80 -23.93 7.37
C PHE A 629 -30.60 -23.61 8.63
N VAL A 630 -30.12 -22.66 9.43
CA VAL A 630 -30.91 -22.09 10.52
C VAL A 630 -31.37 -20.70 10.18
N SER A 631 -32.56 -20.33 10.66
CA SER A 631 -33.22 -19.09 10.26
C SER A 631 -33.65 -18.21 11.44
N GLU A 632 -33.48 -16.90 11.29
CA GLU A 632 -33.75 -15.92 12.35
C GLU A 632 -35.23 -15.53 12.42
N ASP A 633 -35.69 -14.59 11.60
CA ASP A 633 -36.98 -13.93 11.83
C ASP A 633 -38.21 -14.79 11.49
N ASP A 634 -38.08 -15.71 10.53
CA ASP A 634 -39.19 -16.58 10.12
C ASP A 634 -39.27 -17.91 10.86
N GLN A 635 -38.22 -18.23 11.64
CA GLN A 635 -38.13 -19.32 12.60
C GLN A 635 -38.30 -20.71 11.98
N ILE A 636 -37.95 -20.86 10.70
CA ILE A 636 -38.02 -22.13 9.97
C ILE A 636 -36.60 -22.57 9.64
N ASN A 637 -36.07 -23.49 10.45
CA ASN A 637 -34.83 -24.18 10.15
C ASN A 637 -35.08 -25.18 9.02
N GLU A 638 -34.14 -25.28 8.08
CA GLU A 638 -34.24 -26.06 6.86
C GLU A 638 -33.32 -27.28 6.92
N TYR A 639 -33.77 -28.45 6.46
CA TYR A 639 -32.94 -29.65 6.34
C TYR A 639 -33.13 -30.27 4.96
N TYR A 640 -32.02 -30.43 4.25
CA TYR A 640 -31.94 -30.85 2.86
C TYR A 640 -31.08 -32.10 2.70
N GLU A 641 -31.72 -33.22 2.31
CA GLU A 641 -31.03 -34.48 1.98
C GLU A 641 -30.47 -34.43 0.55
N ASN A 642 -29.20 -34.80 0.38
CA ASN A 642 -28.53 -34.88 -0.92
C ASN A 642 -28.80 -36.24 -1.61
N ASP A 643 -28.68 -36.30 -2.94
CA ASP A 643 -28.76 -37.55 -3.73
C ASP A 643 -27.40 -38.04 -4.24
N GLY A 644 -26.32 -37.46 -3.71
CA GLY A 644 -24.93 -37.70 -4.08
C GLY A 644 -24.50 -37.06 -5.39
N LYS A 645 -25.36 -36.23 -5.99
CA LYS A 645 -25.07 -35.43 -7.20
C LYS A 645 -25.42 -33.97 -6.99
N GLY A 646 -25.49 -33.52 -5.74
CA GLY A 646 -25.85 -32.17 -5.35
C GLY A 646 -27.29 -31.79 -5.70
N PHE A 647 -28.23 -32.74 -5.77
CA PHE A 647 -29.66 -32.42 -5.85
C PHE A 647 -30.33 -32.66 -4.50
N PHE A 648 -30.94 -31.61 -3.96
CA PHE A 648 -31.40 -31.60 -2.59
C PHE A 648 -32.91 -31.75 -2.48
N LYS A 649 -33.32 -32.49 -1.45
CA LYS A 649 -34.71 -32.73 -1.10
C LYS A 649 -35.02 -32.15 0.27
N ASP A 650 -36.03 -31.28 0.32
CA ASP A 650 -36.57 -30.74 1.57
C ASP A 650 -37.13 -31.86 2.47
N VAL A 651 -36.51 -32.02 3.62
CA VAL A 651 -36.95 -32.88 4.73
C VAL A 651 -36.99 -32.12 6.06
N SER A 652 -37.14 -30.80 6.01
CA SER A 652 -37.19 -29.90 7.18
C SER A 652 -38.21 -30.32 8.24
N TYR A 653 -39.29 -31.01 7.82
CA TYR A 653 -40.28 -31.59 8.73
C TYR A 653 -39.73 -32.63 9.73
N LYS A 654 -38.50 -33.13 9.52
CA LYS A 654 -37.83 -34.04 10.43
C LYS A 654 -37.18 -33.33 11.63
N LEU A 655 -36.90 -32.03 11.54
CA LEU A 655 -36.40 -31.24 12.66
C LEU A 655 -37.55 -31.00 13.67
N PRO A 656 -37.40 -31.39 14.95
CA PRO A 656 -38.47 -31.32 15.94
C PRO A 656 -38.58 -29.95 16.63
N VAL A 657 -37.77 -28.97 16.22
CA VAL A 657 -37.63 -27.66 16.86
C VAL A 657 -37.77 -26.53 15.83
N THR A 658 -38.13 -25.35 16.34
CA THR A 658 -38.22 -24.07 15.61
C THR A 658 -37.82 -22.97 16.59
N GLY A 659 -37.23 -21.89 16.13
CA GLY A 659 -36.85 -20.76 16.98
C GLY A 659 -36.18 -19.67 16.17
N ILE A 660 -35.89 -18.54 16.81
CA ILE A 660 -35.10 -17.45 16.22
C ILE A 660 -33.65 -17.90 16.30
N SER A 661 -33.13 -18.48 15.21
CA SER A 661 -31.88 -19.22 15.20
C SER A 661 -30.82 -18.49 14.37
N ASN A 662 -29.66 -18.21 14.96
CA ASN A 662 -28.56 -17.49 14.30
C ASN A 662 -27.30 -18.35 14.12
N ALA A 663 -27.23 -19.50 14.78
CA ALA A 663 -26.03 -20.35 14.76
C ALA A 663 -26.38 -21.83 14.79
N VAL A 664 -25.56 -22.67 14.16
CA VAL A 664 -25.67 -24.12 14.16
C VAL A 664 -24.29 -24.79 14.16
N ALA A 665 -23.99 -25.53 15.22
CA ALA A 665 -22.78 -26.33 15.31
C ALA A 665 -23.12 -27.82 15.26
N CYS A 666 -22.30 -28.63 14.59
CA CYS A 666 -22.50 -30.07 14.47
C CYS A 666 -21.26 -30.88 14.83
N SER A 667 -21.45 -31.96 15.62
CA SER A 667 -20.38 -32.90 16.00
C SER A 667 -20.96 -34.15 16.68
N ASP A 668 -20.17 -35.21 16.88
CA ASP A 668 -20.59 -36.39 17.66
C ASP A 668 -20.52 -36.10 19.16
N LEU A 669 -21.60 -35.56 19.72
CA LEU A 669 -21.63 -35.08 21.11
C LEU A 669 -21.62 -36.23 22.12
N ASN A 670 -22.09 -37.41 21.73
CA ASN A 670 -22.35 -38.50 22.65
C ASN A 670 -21.48 -39.77 22.41
N GLY A 671 -20.60 -39.71 21.42
CA GLY A 671 -19.61 -40.74 21.11
C GLY A 671 -20.19 -41.96 20.39
N ASP A 672 -21.32 -41.82 19.67
CA ASP A 672 -21.96 -42.92 18.93
C ASP A 672 -21.58 -42.99 17.45
N GLY A 673 -20.72 -42.06 17.01
CA GLY A 673 -20.17 -41.96 15.66
C GLY A 673 -21.10 -41.29 14.66
N ARG A 674 -22.08 -40.49 15.11
CA ARG A 674 -23.02 -39.77 14.26
C ARG A 674 -22.94 -38.27 14.57
N PRO A 675 -23.05 -37.39 13.57
CA PRO A 675 -23.12 -35.95 13.82
C PRO A 675 -24.47 -35.60 14.47
N ASP A 676 -24.40 -34.99 15.65
CA ASP A 676 -25.49 -34.36 16.39
C ASP A 676 -25.48 -32.83 16.16
N LEU A 677 -26.50 -32.10 16.61
CA LEU A 677 -26.62 -30.65 16.42
C LEU A 677 -26.82 -29.88 17.71
N ILE A 678 -26.24 -28.69 17.78
CA ILE A 678 -26.66 -27.61 18.67
C ILE A 678 -27.11 -26.41 17.83
N ILE A 679 -28.33 -25.94 18.06
CA ILE A 679 -28.89 -24.77 17.38
C ILE A 679 -28.96 -23.61 18.38
N GLY A 680 -28.24 -22.53 18.07
CA GLY A 680 -28.14 -21.30 18.84
C GLY A 680 -29.36 -20.41 18.58
N ASN A 681 -30.02 -19.98 19.66
CA ASN A 681 -31.30 -19.27 19.57
C ASN A 681 -31.29 -17.94 20.34
N ALA A 682 -32.27 -17.08 20.03
CA ALA A 682 -32.75 -16.06 20.96
C ALA A 682 -33.54 -16.71 22.11
N GLY A 683 -32.83 -17.04 23.19
CA GLY A 683 -33.34 -17.78 24.34
C GLY A 683 -32.65 -19.13 24.50
N GLN A 684 -33.44 -20.18 24.77
CA GLN A 684 -32.88 -21.51 25.00
C GLN A 684 -32.34 -22.13 23.70
N ASN A 685 -31.04 -22.43 23.68
CA ASN A 685 -30.41 -23.22 22.61
C ASN A 685 -30.94 -24.66 22.60
N ASN A 686 -30.99 -25.30 21.43
CA ASN A 686 -31.48 -26.67 21.27
C ASN A 686 -30.33 -27.66 21.09
N CYS A 687 -30.48 -28.89 21.62
CA CYS A 687 -29.57 -30.00 21.36
C CYS A 687 -30.36 -31.17 20.75
N LEU A 688 -30.02 -31.54 19.51
CA LEU A 688 -30.68 -32.60 18.76
C LEU A 688 -29.72 -33.76 18.53
N ILE A 689 -30.10 -34.94 19.02
CA ILE A 689 -29.32 -36.17 18.84
C ILE A 689 -29.81 -36.94 17.63
N ASN A 690 -28.89 -37.30 16.75
CA ASN A 690 -29.15 -37.96 15.48
C ASN A 690 -29.26 -39.48 15.64
N ASP A 691 -30.20 -40.10 14.93
CA ASP A 691 -30.31 -41.57 14.84
C ASP A 691 -29.48 -42.17 13.67
N GLY A 692 -28.83 -41.32 12.89
CA GLY A 692 -28.01 -41.61 11.70
C GLY A 692 -28.82 -42.23 10.57
N LYS A 693 -30.07 -41.78 10.45
CA LYS A 693 -31.00 -41.99 9.33
C LYS A 693 -31.76 -40.68 9.04
N GLY A 694 -31.17 -39.55 9.43
CA GLY A 694 -31.73 -38.21 9.35
C GLY A 694 -32.88 -37.97 10.34
N GLY A 695 -33.02 -38.79 11.38
CA GLY A 695 -34.04 -38.64 12.42
C GLY A 695 -33.46 -38.02 13.69
N TRP A 696 -34.19 -37.08 14.29
CA TRP A 696 -33.70 -36.27 15.39
C TRP A 696 -34.50 -36.46 16.69
N ARG A 697 -33.79 -36.49 17.82
CA ARG A 697 -34.38 -36.44 19.16
C ARG A 697 -33.91 -35.18 19.89
N ASP A 698 -34.85 -34.31 20.23
CA ASP A 698 -34.58 -33.18 21.11
C ASP A 698 -34.26 -33.67 22.55
N GLU A 699 -33.05 -33.37 23.00
CA GLU A 699 -32.53 -33.69 24.34
C GLU A 699 -32.07 -32.45 25.11
N THR A 700 -32.50 -31.26 24.68
CA THR A 700 -32.11 -29.96 25.23
C THR A 700 -32.15 -29.93 26.76
N ASP A 701 -33.30 -30.24 27.37
CA ASP A 701 -33.52 -30.19 28.82
C ASP A 701 -32.59 -31.10 29.64
N THR A 702 -32.00 -32.10 29.00
CA THR A 702 -31.14 -33.10 29.66
C THR A 702 -29.66 -32.88 29.42
N ARG A 703 -29.30 -32.11 28.39
CA ARG A 703 -27.93 -31.98 27.91
C ARG A 703 -27.37 -30.58 28.03
N LEU A 704 -28.20 -29.54 27.89
CA LEU A 704 -27.73 -28.16 27.89
C LEU A 704 -28.08 -27.42 29.20
N PRO A 705 -27.24 -26.47 29.62
CA PRO A 705 -27.63 -25.44 30.58
C PRO A 705 -28.83 -24.62 30.08
N VAL A 706 -29.58 -24.03 31.01
CA VAL A 706 -30.65 -23.09 30.66
C VAL A 706 -30.07 -21.71 30.40
N SER A 707 -30.32 -21.16 29.21
CA SER A 707 -29.91 -19.80 28.83
C SER A 707 -31.11 -18.98 28.34
N GLU A 708 -31.12 -17.68 28.67
CA GLU A 708 -32.10 -16.70 28.20
C GLU A 708 -31.46 -15.67 27.25
N LYS A 709 -30.20 -15.88 26.86
CA LYS A 709 -29.42 -14.97 26.03
C LYS A 709 -29.73 -15.16 24.54
N THR A 710 -29.28 -14.20 23.73
CA THR A 710 -29.32 -14.31 22.27
C THR A 710 -27.97 -14.81 21.79
N THR A 711 -27.94 -16.07 21.37
CA THR A 711 -26.76 -16.67 20.73
C THR A 711 -26.62 -16.09 19.33
N GLN A 712 -25.38 -15.79 18.94
CA GLN A 712 -25.04 -15.33 17.60
C GLN A 712 -24.14 -16.32 16.88
N ASP A 713 -23.26 -16.99 17.62
CA ASP A 713 -22.37 -18.01 17.09
C ASP A 713 -21.92 -18.97 18.22
N MET A 714 -21.45 -20.17 17.88
CA MET A 714 -20.95 -21.19 18.80
C MET A 714 -19.93 -22.12 18.13
N GLU A 715 -18.86 -22.45 18.85
CA GLU A 715 -17.80 -23.32 18.31
C GLU A 715 -17.42 -24.45 19.27
N PHE A 716 -17.08 -25.62 18.72
CA PHE A 716 -16.65 -26.80 19.50
C PHE A 716 -15.12 -26.87 19.64
N GLY A 717 -14.63 -27.21 20.82
CA GLY A 717 -13.20 -27.43 21.03
C GLY A 717 -12.89 -28.18 22.33
N ASP A 718 -11.83 -29.01 22.34
CA ASP A 718 -11.32 -29.63 23.57
C ASP A 718 -10.46 -28.61 24.32
N ILE A 719 -11.09 -27.79 25.17
CA ILE A 719 -10.41 -26.64 25.79
C ILE A 719 -9.68 -26.99 27.08
N ASP A 720 -10.02 -28.10 27.72
CA ASP A 720 -9.37 -28.54 28.96
C ASP A 720 -8.54 -29.84 28.85
N GLY A 721 -8.41 -30.35 27.63
CA GLY A 721 -7.48 -31.40 27.24
C GLY A 721 -7.90 -32.78 27.73
N ASP A 722 -9.19 -32.99 27.98
CA ASP A 722 -9.74 -34.26 28.44
C ASP A 722 -10.19 -35.17 27.29
N GLY A 723 -10.21 -34.65 26.06
CA GLY A 723 -10.52 -35.34 24.82
C GLY A 723 -11.98 -35.28 24.40
N ASP A 724 -12.84 -34.64 25.20
CA ASP A 724 -14.24 -34.41 24.89
C ASP A 724 -14.42 -32.97 24.36
N LEU A 725 -15.25 -32.78 23.32
CA LEU A 725 -15.48 -31.44 22.77
C LEU A 725 -16.39 -30.63 23.71
N ASP A 726 -15.89 -29.48 24.15
CA ASP A 726 -16.60 -28.43 24.89
C ASP A 726 -17.21 -27.40 23.93
N LEU A 727 -18.03 -26.49 24.45
CA LEU A 727 -18.72 -25.48 23.64
C LEU A 727 -18.48 -24.06 24.19
N ILE A 728 -18.02 -23.17 23.32
CA ILE A 728 -18.05 -21.72 23.55
C ILE A 728 -19.25 -21.12 22.80
N VAL A 729 -19.97 -20.19 23.44
CA VAL A 729 -21.20 -19.61 22.91
C VAL A 729 -21.06 -18.08 22.89
N GLY A 730 -20.96 -17.52 21.69
CA GLY A 730 -20.99 -16.08 21.42
C GLY A 730 -22.40 -15.52 21.56
N ASN A 731 -22.56 -14.44 22.33
CA ASN A 731 -23.86 -13.88 22.65
C ASN A 731 -23.91 -12.35 22.57
N GLU A 732 -25.12 -11.81 22.36
CA GLU A 732 -25.36 -10.37 22.45
C GLU A 732 -25.21 -9.81 23.88
N ASP A 733 -25.33 -10.65 24.92
CA ASP A 733 -25.35 -10.29 26.34
C ASP A 733 -24.33 -11.09 27.19
N ASP A 734 -23.08 -11.06 26.73
CA ASP A 734 -21.89 -11.79 27.23
C ASP A 734 -21.89 -13.30 26.97
N ASN A 735 -20.70 -13.81 26.67
CA ASN A 735 -20.48 -15.18 26.18
C ASN A 735 -20.57 -16.24 27.28
N GLU A 736 -20.74 -17.50 26.88
CA GLU A 736 -20.85 -18.64 27.78
C GLU A 736 -19.87 -19.74 27.40
N LEU A 737 -19.31 -20.43 28.39
CA LEU A 737 -18.43 -21.58 28.19
C LEU A 737 -19.01 -22.79 28.93
N TRP A 738 -19.29 -23.84 28.16
CA TRP A 738 -19.93 -25.04 28.64
C TRP A 738 -19.03 -26.26 28.46
N ILE A 739 -18.76 -26.95 29.57
CA ILE A 739 -17.88 -28.12 29.61
C ILE A 739 -18.69 -29.41 29.45
N ASN A 740 -18.26 -30.28 28.56
CA ASN A 740 -18.86 -31.58 28.28
C ASN A 740 -18.33 -32.65 29.25
N ASP A 741 -19.13 -33.68 29.55
CA ASP A 741 -18.74 -34.82 30.41
C ASP A 741 -18.37 -36.09 29.62
N GLY A 742 -18.14 -35.94 28.31
CA GLY A 742 -17.88 -37.01 27.34
C GLY A 742 -19.10 -37.83 26.96
N LYS A 743 -20.29 -37.44 27.41
CA LYS A 743 -21.56 -38.04 26.98
C LYS A 743 -22.48 -37.03 26.32
N GLY A 744 -22.01 -35.81 26.10
CA GLY A 744 -22.80 -34.69 25.57
C GLY A 744 -23.73 -34.10 26.62
N ILE A 745 -23.31 -34.10 27.90
CA ILE A 745 -24.00 -33.37 28.97
C ILE A 745 -23.12 -32.19 29.37
N PHE A 746 -23.58 -31.01 29.00
CA PHE A 746 -22.86 -29.76 29.15
C PHE A 746 -23.18 -29.09 30.50
N LYS A 747 -22.15 -28.50 31.09
CA LYS A 747 -22.26 -27.71 32.31
C LYS A 747 -21.67 -26.32 32.08
N ASP A 748 -22.45 -25.30 32.41
CA ASP A 748 -21.95 -23.92 32.41
C ASP A 748 -20.86 -23.73 33.48
N GLU A 749 -19.63 -23.47 33.01
CA GLU A 749 -18.47 -23.14 33.84
C GLU A 749 -17.92 -21.73 33.55
N THR A 750 -18.70 -20.90 32.85
CA THR A 750 -18.33 -19.55 32.41
C THR A 750 -17.69 -18.72 33.52
N VAL A 751 -18.35 -18.60 34.68
CA VAL A 751 -17.88 -17.77 35.80
C VAL A 751 -16.56 -18.27 36.39
N ALA A 752 -16.27 -19.58 36.27
CA ALA A 752 -15.05 -20.17 36.83
C ALA A 752 -13.85 -20.04 35.88
N ARG A 753 -14.10 -19.98 34.56
CA ARG A 753 -13.09 -20.19 33.52
C ARG A 753 -12.89 -19.00 32.59
N LEU A 754 -13.88 -18.13 32.43
CA LEU A 754 -13.81 -16.93 31.59
C LEU A 754 -13.82 -15.64 32.44
N PRO A 755 -12.80 -14.76 32.33
CA PRO A 755 -12.81 -13.45 32.97
C PRO A 755 -13.73 -12.47 32.22
N LEU A 756 -15.03 -12.55 32.48
CA LEU A 756 -16.05 -11.70 31.84
C LEU A 756 -16.08 -10.26 32.35
N ALA A 757 -16.45 -9.34 31.46
CA ALA A 757 -16.84 -7.98 31.79
C ALA A 757 -18.36 -7.79 31.61
N ALA A 758 -19.13 -8.17 32.63
CA ALA A 758 -20.59 -8.24 32.55
C ALA A 758 -21.30 -7.05 31.88
N GLY A 759 -22.10 -7.34 30.87
CA GLY A 759 -22.94 -6.45 30.07
C GLY A 759 -22.19 -5.61 29.05
N LYS A 760 -20.92 -5.92 28.76
CA LYS A 760 -20.09 -5.08 27.90
C LYS A 760 -19.97 -5.56 26.47
N TRP A 761 -20.14 -6.85 26.21
CA TRP A 761 -19.86 -7.41 24.90
C TRP A 761 -21.16 -7.77 24.18
N GLU A 762 -21.08 -7.63 22.87
CA GLU A 762 -22.08 -8.05 21.89
C GLU A 762 -21.27 -8.77 20.83
N THR A 763 -21.12 -10.07 21.05
CA THR A 763 -20.29 -10.94 20.23
C THR A 763 -21.13 -11.46 19.08
N ARG A 764 -20.55 -11.42 17.88
CA ARG A 764 -21.19 -11.94 16.66
C ARG A 764 -20.55 -13.25 16.20
N GLU A 765 -19.25 -13.41 16.45
CA GLU A 765 -18.48 -14.61 16.13
C GLU A 765 -17.54 -15.01 17.27
N VAL A 766 -17.32 -16.31 17.40
CA VAL A 766 -16.30 -16.92 18.23
C VAL A 766 -15.52 -18.00 17.49
N ASP A 767 -14.19 -17.89 17.52
CA ASP A 767 -13.32 -18.90 16.90
C ASP A 767 -12.20 -19.35 17.85
N PHE A 768 -11.70 -20.58 17.64
CA PHE A 768 -10.60 -21.18 18.37
C PHE A 768 -9.31 -21.25 17.53
N GLY A 769 -8.17 -21.01 18.17
CA GLY A 769 -6.88 -21.33 17.58
C GLY A 769 -5.73 -21.28 18.56
N ASP A 770 -4.69 -22.07 18.32
CA ASP A 770 -3.44 -22.04 19.11
C ASP A 770 -2.59 -20.84 18.65
N VAL A 771 -2.92 -19.64 19.13
CA VAL A 771 -2.32 -18.41 18.62
C VAL A 771 -0.94 -18.15 19.21
N ASP A 772 -0.54 -18.82 20.29
CA ASP A 772 0.80 -18.65 20.87
C ASP A 772 1.70 -19.89 20.79
N ASN A 773 1.25 -20.91 20.04
CA ASN A 773 1.94 -22.17 19.75
C ASN A 773 2.32 -22.95 21.02
N ASP A 774 1.51 -22.86 22.08
CA ASP A 774 1.69 -23.65 23.28
C ASP A 774 0.96 -25.00 23.25
N GLY A 775 0.10 -25.19 22.25
CA GLY A 775 -0.64 -26.42 21.96
C GLY A 775 -2.06 -26.42 22.51
N ASP A 776 -2.49 -25.34 23.16
CA ASP A 776 -3.81 -25.19 23.77
C ASP A 776 -4.69 -24.27 22.90
N LEU A 777 -5.99 -24.53 22.80
CA LEU A 777 -6.90 -23.70 22.01
C LEU A 777 -7.21 -22.38 22.75
N ASP A 778 -6.88 -21.25 22.13
CA ASP A 778 -7.23 -19.90 22.58
C ASP A 778 -8.52 -19.42 21.92
N ILE A 779 -9.16 -18.40 22.50
CA ILE A 779 -10.45 -17.88 21.99
C ILE A 779 -10.28 -16.48 21.40
N PHE A 780 -10.80 -16.29 20.19
CA PHE A 780 -11.09 -15.00 19.61
C PHE A 780 -12.60 -14.68 19.69
N PHE A 781 -12.95 -13.43 20.03
CA PHE A 781 -14.32 -12.95 19.91
C PHE A 781 -14.39 -11.72 19.01
N ALA A 782 -15.20 -11.81 17.94
CA ALA A 782 -15.59 -10.67 17.13
C ALA A 782 -16.71 -9.89 17.82
N ASN A 783 -16.49 -8.60 18.07
CA ASN A 783 -17.47 -7.78 18.77
C ASN A 783 -17.97 -6.60 17.95
N VAL A 784 -19.24 -6.30 18.16
CA VAL A 784 -19.92 -5.15 17.58
C VAL A 784 -20.47 -4.21 18.67
N HIS A 785 -21.12 -3.14 18.25
CA HIS A 785 -21.82 -2.22 19.16
C HIS A 785 -23.24 -1.85 18.71
N PHE A 786 -23.97 -2.75 18.04
CA PHE A 786 -25.31 -2.40 17.53
C PHE A 786 -26.22 -1.94 18.67
N GLN A 787 -26.00 -2.49 19.87
CA GLN A 787 -26.43 -1.88 21.11
C GLN A 787 -25.40 -0.85 21.61
N LYS A 788 -25.80 0.43 21.63
CA LYS A 788 -24.94 1.61 21.95
C LYS A 788 -24.10 1.52 23.25
N ALA A 789 -24.45 0.65 24.19
CA ALA A 789 -23.73 0.51 25.46
C ALA A 789 -22.55 -0.50 25.39
N LYS A 790 -22.43 -1.24 24.28
CA LYS A 790 -21.48 -2.34 24.10
C LYS A 790 -20.15 -1.84 23.53
N ASP A 791 -19.10 -2.60 23.79
CA ASP A 791 -17.75 -2.32 23.34
C ASP A 791 -17.39 -3.21 22.14
N SER A 792 -17.21 -2.60 20.97
CA SER A 792 -16.93 -3.26 19.68
C SER A 792 -15.45 -3.57 19.45
N GLN A 793 -14.62 -3.55 20.49
CA GLN A 793 -13.27 -4.05 20.39
C GLN A 793 -13.28 -5.58 20.49
N ASN A 794 -12.66 -6.24 19.51
CA ASN A 794 -12.46 -7.69 19.51
C ASN A 794 -11.65 -8.14 20.74
N ARG A 795 -11.75 -9.43 21.05
CA ARG A 795 -11.09 -9.99 22.22
C ARG A 795 -10.23 -11.19 21.86
N LEU A 796 -9.14 -11.35 22.62
CA LEU A 796 -8.30 -12.54 22.58
C LEU A 796 -8.07 -13.03 24.00
N PHE A 797 -8.35 -14.30 24.21
CA PHE A 797 -8.30 -14.97 25.50
C PHE A 797 -7.37 -16.18 25.39
N LEU A 798 -6.26 -16.13 26.14
CA LEU A 798 -5.27 -17.22 26.13
C LEU A 798 -5.64 -18.29 27.14
N ASN A 799 -5.56 -19.56 26.74
CA ASN A 799 -5.82 -20.73 27.56
C ASN A 799 -4.58 -21.12 28.39
N ASP A 800 -4.77 -21.89 29.46
CA ASP A 800 -3.68 -22.45 30.28
C ASP A 800 -3.52 -23.98 30.13
N GLY A 801 -4.14 -24.53 29.08
CA GLY A 801 -4.24 -25.96 28.77
C GLY A 801 -5.16 -26.75 29.69
N LYS A 802 -5.95 -26.05 30.52
CA LYS A 802 -6.96 -26.65 31.37
C LYS A 802 -8.27 -25.89 31.29
N GLY A 803 -8.46 -25.09 30.25
CA GLY A 803 -9.66 -24.29 30.03
C GLY A 803 -9.83 -23.15 31.03
N PHE A 804 -8.75 -22.55 31.56
CA PHE A 804 -8.81 -21.29 32.31
C PHE A 804 -8.19 -20.16 31.50
N PHE A 805 -9.02 -19.19 31.11
CA PHE A 805 -8.60 -18.17 30.17
C PHE A 805 -8.12 -16.87 30.84
N THR A 806 -7.20 -16.19 30.16
CA THR A 806 -6.74 -14.84 30.51
C THR A 806 -6.97 -13.89 29.34
N ASP A 807 -7.67 -12.77 29.57
CA ASP A 807 -7.83 -11.70 28.58
C ASP A 807 -6.47 -11.07 28.25
N ALA A 808 -5.97 -11.34 27.05
CA ALA A 808 -4.70 -10.85 26.54
C ALA A 808 -4.86 -9.67 25.57
N THR A 809 -6.11 -9.25 25.30
CA THR A 809 -6.51 -8.30 24.27
C THR A 809 -5.63 -7.05 24.27
N ALA A 810 -5.48 -6.39 25.43
CA ALA A 810 -4.80 -5.10 25.53
C ALA A 810 -3.30 -5.13 25.14
N THR A 811 -2.68 -6.32 25.17
CA THR A 811 -1.25 -6.51 24.88
C THR A 811 -0.98 -7.23 23.57
N LYS A 812 -1.97 -7.96 23.05
CA LYS A 812 -1.81 -8.92 21.96
C LYS A 812 -2.58 -8.54 20.70
N LEU A 813 -3.70 -7.82 20.84
CA LEU A 813 -4.49 -7.33 19.72
C LEU A 813 -4.42 -5.80 19.61
N PRO A 814 -4.36 -5.24 18.40
CA PRO A 814 -4.54 -3.81 18.19
C PRO A 814 -5.89 -3.31 18.72
N ALA A 815 -5.88 -2.18 19.45
CA ALA A 815 -7.09 -1.60 20.00
C ALA A 815 -7.91 -0.86 18.91
N LYS A 816 -8.66 -1.63 18.12
CA LYS A 816 -9.58 -1.13 17.09
C LYS A 816 -11.04 -1.37 17.46
N GLN A 817 -11.93 -0.54 16.91
CA GLN A 817 -13.37 -0.65 17.03
C GLN A 817 -13.97 -0.83 15.63
N SER A 818 -13.67 -1.98 15.02
CA SER A 818 -13.94 -2.23 13.60
C SER A 818 -15.34 -2.76 13.32
N HIS A 819 -16.14 -3.11 14.35
CA HIS A 819 -17.43 -3.79 14.19
C HIS A 819 -17.29 -5.12 13.44
N THR A 820 -16.47 -5.98 14.01
CA THR A 820 -16.21 -7.30 13.45
C THR A 820 -17.43 -8.16 13.71
N VAL A 821 -18.06 -8.61 12.64
CA VAL A 821 -19.21 -9.53 12.68
C VAL A 821 -18.76 -10.97 12.59
N ASP A 822 -17.59 -11.21 11.99
CA ASP A 822 -16.98 -12.52 11.79
C ASP A 822 -15.44 -12.41 11.77
N GLY A 823 -14.72 -13.48 12.13
CA GLY A 823 -13.31 -13.59 11.86
C GLY A 823 -12.66 -14.92 12.20
N ASP A 824 -11.93 -15.47 11.22
CA ASP A 824 -11.25 -16.75 11.30
C ASP A 824 -9.79 -16.67 11.75
N ILE A 825 -9.36 -17.70 12.46
CA ILE A 825 -7.98 -18.00 12.78
C ILE A 825 -7.38 -19.02 11.79
N TYR A 826 -6.42 -18.59 10.98
CA TYR A 826 -5.77 -19.43 9.98
C TYR A 826 -4.37 -18.95 9.62
N ASP A 827 -3.45 -19.86 9.28
CA ASP A 827 -2.10 -19.53 8.75
C ASP A 827 -2.19 -18.98 7.30
N ILE A 828 -2.51 -17.70 7.18
CA ILE A 828 -2.81 -17.06 5.88
C ILE A 828 -1.55 -16.77 5.06
N ASP A 829 -0.38 -16.70 5.71
CA ASP A 829 0.89 -16.39 5.05
C ASP A 829 1.81 -17.61 4.85
N GLY A 830 1.46 -18.75 5.46
CA GLY A 830 2.12 -20.04 5.33
C GLY A 830 3.39 -20.15 6.19
N ASP A 831 3.52 -19.35 7.24
CA ASP A 831 4.68 -19.37 8.14
C ASP A 831 4.55 -20.36 9.31
N GLY A 832 3.38 -20.99 9.44
CA GLY A 832 3.04 -21.99 10.45
C GLY A 832 2.46 -21.43 11.73
N ASN A 833 2.22 -20.12 11.82
CA ASN A 833 1.53 -19.48 12.94
C ASN A 833 0.10 -19.10 12.52
N PRO A 834 -0.93 -19.42 13.30
CA PRO A 834 -2.28 -18.99 12.97
C PRO A 834 -2.40 -17.46 13.03
N ASP A 835 -2.86 -16.87 11.94
CA ASP A 835 -3.17 -15.45 11.78
C ASP A 835 -4.68 -15.21 11.95
N LEU A 836 -5.13 -13.95 11.85
CA LEU A 836 -6.54 -13.60 12.00
C LEU A 836 -7.04 -12.81 10.79
N ILE A 837 -8.14 -13.25 10.19
CA ILE A 837 -8.96 -12.46 9.25
C ILE A 837 -10.16 -11.92 10.00
N ALA A 838 -10.53 -10.66 9.79
CA ALA A 838 -11.68 -10.05 10.44
C ALA A 838 -12.61 -9.41 9.40
N CYS A 839 -13.85 -9.90 9.35
CA CYS A 839 -14.96 -9.43 8.54
C CYS A 839 -15.71 -8.33 9.31
N ASN A 840 -15.68 -7.11 8.75
CA ASN A 840 -16.20 -5.93 9.43
C ASN A 840 -17.39 -5.36 8.65
N ALA A 841 -18.44 -4.93 9.37
CA ALA A 841 -19.66 -4.39 8.79
C ALA A 841 -19.78 -2.86 8.94
N PHE A 842 -20.82 -2.25 8.33
CA PHE A 842 -21.20 -0.82 8.45
C PHE A 842 -20.20 0.19 7.86
N GLY A 843 -19.67 -0.10 6.68
CA GLY A 843 -18.68 0.73 5.99
C GLY A 843 -17.26 0.53 6.51
N HIS A 844 -17.06 -0.46 7.38
CA HIS A 844 -15.76 -1.02 7.69
C HIS A 844 -15.51 -2.20 6.73
N SER A 845 -14.25 -2.45 6.39
CA SER A 845 -13.84 -3.46 5.40
C SER A 845 -13.04 -4.55 6.12
N TYR A 846 -12.72 -5.64 5.42
CA TYR A 846 -11.83 -6.70 5.89
C TYR A 846 -10.52 -6.19 6.49
N GLU A 847 -10.07 -6.82 7.58
CA GLU A 847 -8.76 -6.61 8.18
C GLU A 847 -8.03 -7.95 8.30
N VAL A 848 -6.71 -7.96 8.12
CA VAL A 848 -5.88 -9.15 8.34
C VAL A 848 -4.79 -8.81 9.34
N TYR A 849 -4.60 -9.68 10.32
CA TYR A 849 -3.62 -9.53 11.39
C TYR A 849 -2.65 -10.71 11.39
N LEU A 850 -1.36 -10.43 11.18
CA LEU A 850 -0.32 -11.44 11.28
C LEU A 850 0.13 -11.64 12.71
N ASN A 851 0.26 -12.89 13.10
CA ASN A 851 0.75 -13.36 14.38
C ASN A 851 2.26 -13.60 14.32
N ASP A 852 2.99 -13.29 15.40
CA ASP A 852 4.43 -13.58 15.51
C ASP A 852 4.75 -14.96 16.11
N GLY A 853 3.73 -15.82 16.19
CA GLY A 853 3.78 -17.15 16.81
C GLY A 853 3.80 -17.13 18.34
N LYS A 854 3.45 -16.00 18.95
CA LYS A 854 3.30 -15.82 20.41
C LYS A 854 2.01 -15.07 20.75
N GLY A 855 1.05 -15.07 19.83
CA GLY A 855 -0.19 -14.34 19.89
C GLY A 855 -0.05 -12.81 19.75
N ASN A 856 1.11 -12.26 19.35
CA ASN A 856 1.19 -10.81 19.11
C ASN A 856 0.76 -10.50 17.68
N PHE A 857 -0.44 -9.96 17.52
CA PHE A 857 -1.03 -9.65 16.24
C PHE A 857 -0.66 -8.25 15.76
N SER A 858 -0.31 -8.15 14.47
CA SER A 858 -0.05 -6.89 13.78
C SER A 858 -0.86 -6.80 12.51
N GLU A 859 -1.56 -5.68 12.29
CA GLU A 859 -2.38 -5.50 11.10
C GLU A 859 -1.52 -5.42 9.83
N GLN A 860 -1.85 -6.24 8.83
CA GLN A 860 -1.13 -6.38 7.55
C GLN A 860 -2.09 -6.46 6.35
N THR A 861 -3.33 -6.00 6.48
CA THR A 861 -4.41 -6.07 5.48
C THR A 861 -3.95 -5.83 4.04
N ILE A 862 -3.14 -4.80 3.79
CA ILE A 862 -2.67 -4.42 2.44
C ILE A 862 -1.80 -5.48 1.75
N LYS A 863 -1.26 -6.45 2.49
CA LYS A 863 -0.49 -7.57 1.92
C LYS A 863 -1.37 -8.73 1.48
N PHE A 864 -2.62 -8.78 1.94
CA PHE A 864 -3.52 -9.90 1.74
C PHE A 864 -4.72 -9.48 0.92
N ILE A 865 -5.47 -8.45 1.34
CA ILE A 865 -6.71 -8.02 0.70
C ILE A 865 -6.43 -7.01 -0.43
N PRO A 866 -6.73 -7.34 -1.71
CA PRO A 866 -6.58 -6.41 -2.83
C PRO A 866 -7.47 -5.18 -2.68
N VAL A 867 -7.07 -4.08 -3.30
CA VAL A 867 -7.82 -2.81 -3.27
C VAL A 867 -9.21 -2.92 -3.90
N SER A 868 -9.39 -3.83 -4.85
CA SER A 868 -10.71 -4.10 -5.45
C SER A 868 -11.71 -4.72 -4.49
N VAL A 869 -11.24 -5.29 -3.38
CA VAL A 869 -12.05 -5.93 -2.37
C VAL A 869 -12.42 -4.88 -1.34
N SER A 870 -13.69 -4.52 -1.33
CA SER A 870 -14.25 -3.54 -0.40
C SER A 870 -15.74 -3.80 -0.25
N GLY A 871 -16.20 -3.95 0.98
CA GLY A 871 -17.61 -4.15 1.31
C GLY A 871 -17.75 -4.45 2.79
N ASP A 872 -19.00 -4.57 3.24
CA ASP A 872 -19.34 -4.96 4.60
C ASP A 872 -19.22 -6.48 4.66
N GLY A 873 -18.05 -6.96 5.08
CA GLY A 873 -17.77 -8.40 5.18
C GLY A 873 -18.61 -9.01 6.29
N ILE A 874 -19.32 -10.10 5.98
CA ILE A 874 -20.13 -10.84 6.96
C ILE A 874 -19.52 -12.17 7.34
N ASP A 875 -18.83 -12.82 6.41
CA ASP A 875 -18.28 -14.15 6.58
C ASP A 875 -17.06 -14.34 5.63
N ALA A 876 -16.11 -15.18 6.02
CA ALA A 876 -14.92 -15.53 5.27
C ALA A 876 -14.69 -17.05 5.27
N GLU A 877 -14.33 -17.60 4.11
CA GLU A 877 -14.08 -19.03 3.97
C GLU A 877 -12.79 -19.30 3.20
N MET A 878 -11.96 -20.19 3.72
CA MET A 878 -10.65 -20.47 3.17
C MET A 878 -10.49 -21.93 2.72
N ALA A 879 -10.33 -22.12 1.40
CA ALA A 879 -10.20 -23.43 0.79
C ALA A 879 -9.45 -23.38 -0.53
N ASP A 880 -8.87 -24.49 -1.00
CA ASP A 880 -8.23 -24.57 -2.33
C ASP A 880 -9.29 -24.83 -3.42
N PHE A 881 -10.00 -23.78 -3.85
CA PHE A 881 -11.09 -23.91 -4.82
C PHE A 881 -10.60 -24.22 -6.24
N ASN A 882 -9.34 -23.92 -6.56
CA ASN A 882 -8.78 -24.10 -7.91
C ASN A 882 -7.82 -25.31 -8.04
N GLY A 883 -7.56 -26.01 -6.94
CA GLY A 883 -6.75 -27.23 -6.89
C GLY A 883 -5.26 -27.00 -7.11
N ASP A 884 -4.74 -25.78 -6.89
CA ASP A 884 -3.33 -25.45 -7.07
C ASP A 884 -2.47 -25.68 -5.81
N GLY A 885 -3.10 -26.10 -4.71
CA GLY A 885 -2.49 -26.38 -3.42
C GLY A 885 -2.28 -25.15 -2.55
N GLN A 886 -2.75 -23.96 -2.96
CA GLN A 886 -2.78 -22.76 -2.16
C GLN A 886 -4.21 -22.49 -1.67
N PRO A 887 -4.40 -22.13 -0.39
CA PRO A 887 -5.71 -21.70 0.08
C PRO A 887 -6.15 -20.42 -0.65
N ASP A 888 -7.37 -20.45 -1.19
CA ASP A 888 -8.11 -19.31 -1.73
C ASP A 888 -9.05 -18.77 -0.64
N LEU A 889 -9.48 -17.51 -0.77
CA LEU A 889 -10.38 -16.84 0.18
C LEU A 889 -11.69 -16.43 -0.49
N TYR A 890 -12.81 -16.93 0.01
CA TYR A 890 -14.16 -16.48 -0.32
C TYR A 890 -14.65 -15.51 0.76
N LEU A 891 -15.33 -14.43 0.37
CA LEU A 891 -15.78 -13.38 1.29
C LEU A 891 -17.23 -13.00 1.02
N CYS A 892 -18.10 -13.24 1.99
CA CYS A 892 -19.51 -12.88 1.99
C CYS A 892 -19.71 -11.39 2.30
N ASN A 893 -20.67 -10.74 1.63
CA ASN A 893 -20.97 -9.32 1.86
C ASN A 893 -22.45 -9.04 2.09
N PHE A 894 -22.70 -8.26 3.12
CA PHE A 894 -23.96 -7.53 3.28
C PHE A 894 -23.92 -6.28 2.41
N GLN A 895 -24.96 -6.04 1.62
CA GLN A 895 -25.04 -4.85 0.76
C GLN A 895 -23.84 -4.66 -0.21
N GLY A 896 -23.37 -5.74 -0.83
CA GLY A 896 -22.28 -5.71 -1.79
C GLY A 896 -22.32 -6.90 -2.74
N SER A 897 -21.22 -7.16 -3.44
CA SER A 897 -21.02 -8.45 -4.07
C SER A 897 -19.94 -9.21 -3.33
N ASP A 898 -20.11 -10.51 -3.24
CA ASP A 898 -19.12 -11.40 -2.64
C ASP A 898 -17.83 -11.43 -3.47
N PHE A 899 -16.73 -11.79 -2.81
CA PHE A 899 -15.41 -11.84 -3.43
C PHE A 899 -14.82 -13.25 -3.39
N LEU A 900 -14.05 -13.58 -4.42
CA LEU A 900 -13.21 -14.77 -4.46
C LEU A 900 -11.79 -14.34 -4.81
N LEU A 901 -10.86 -14.69 -3.93
CA LEU A 901 -9.46 -14.34 -4.03
C LEU A 901 -8.62 -15.60 -4.16
N PHE A 902 -7.95 -15.78 -5.29
CA PHE A 902 -7.05 -16.91 -5.44
C PHE A 902 -5.75 -16.70 -4.69
N GLY A 903 -5.37 -17.70 -3.90
CA GLY A 903 -4.12 -17.81 -3.20
C GLY A 903 -2.95 -17.78 -4.17
N LYS A 904 -1.84 -17.23 -3.70
CA LYS A 904 -0.58 -17.20 -4.46
C LYS A 904 0.46 -17.96 -3.67
N PRO A 905 1.35 -18.70 -4.36
CA PRO A 905 2.47 -19.33 -3.69
C PRO A 905 3.30 -18.28 -2.97
N SER A 906 3.45 -18.45 -1.65
CA SER A 906 4.34 -17.62 -0.84
C SER A 906 5.73 -17.63 -1.50
N PRO A 907 6.36 -16.46 -1.71
CA PRO A 907 7.70 -16.43 -2.29
C PRO A 907 8.61 -17.30 -1.43
N PRO A 908 9.42 -18.20 -2.03
CA PRO A 908 10.11 -19.23 -1.28
C PRO A 908 10.93 -18.61 -0.16
N ALA A 909 10.73 -19.12 1.06
CA ALA A 909 11.54 -18.76 2.21
C ALA A 909 13.01 -18.94 1.82
N LEU A 910 13.76 -17.84 1.82
CA LEU A 910 15.17 -17.87 1.44
C LEU A 910 15.90 -18.81 2.40
N SER A 911 16.61 -19.78 1.85
CA SER A 911 17.45 -20.65 2.65
C SER A 911 18.44 -19.83 3.48
N ILE A 912 18.90 -20.37 4.59
CA ILE A 912 19.92 -19.70 5.41
C ILE A 912 21.15 -19.34 4.58
N ASP A 913 21.50 -20.17 3.59
CA ASP A 913 22.58 -19.91 2.65
C ASP A 913 22.24 -18.77 1.69
N GLU A 914 21.00 -18.63 1.22
CA GLU A 914 20.55 -17.49 0.41
C GLU A 914 20.43 -16.19 1.21
N ILE A 915 19.98 -16.26 2.46
CA ILE A 915 19.98 -15.11 3.38
C ILE A 915 21.40 -14.68 3.67
N LEU A 916 22.29 -15.62 3.97
CA LEU A 916 23.72 -15.36 4.23
C LEU A 916 24.45 -14.92 2.97
N ASP A 917 24.12 -15.44 1.79
CA ASP A 917 24.67 -15.01 0.50
C ASP A 917 24.18 -13.59 0.19
N LYS A 918 22.90 -13.27 0.41
CA LYS A 918 22.37 -11.89 0.30
C LYS A 918 23.03 -10.93 1.31
N HIS A 919 23.29 -11.40 2.52
CA HIS A 919 23.96 -10.61 3.56
C HIS A 919 25.47 -10.45 3.28
N ALA A 920 26.13 -11.47 2.72
CA ALA A 920 27.52 -11.43 2.28
C ALA A 920 27.70 -10.59 1.02
N GLU A 921 26.69 -10.55 0.14
CA GLU A 921 26.58 -9.62 -0.98
C GLU A 921 26.43 -8.18 -0.48
N ALA A 922 25.57 -7.94 0.52
CA ALA A 922 25.46 -6.64 1.18
C ALA A 922 26.77 -6.19 1.87
N MET A 923 27.63 -7.15 2.25
CA MET A 923 28.96 -6.90 2.85
C MET A 923 30.14 -6.92 1.84
N GLY A 924 29.91 -6.99 0.53
CA GLY A 924 30.95 -6.69 -0.47
C GLY A 924 31.63 -7.87 -1.21
N GLY A 925 30.99 -9.04 -1.33
CA GLY A 925 31.28 -10.01 -2.41
C GLY A 925 32.11 -11.27 -2.08
N ARG A 926 32.19 -12.20 -3.05
CA ARG A 926 32.62 -13.61 -2.94
C ARG A 926 34.02 -13.89 -2.34
N ASP A 927 34.92 -12.92 -2.29
CA ASP A 927 36.25 -13.10 -1.68
C ASP A 927 36.20 -13.02 -0.14
N THR A 928 35.22 -12.29 0.41
CA THR A 928 34.87 -12.29 1.84
C THR A 928 34.24 -13.62 2.23
N TRP A 929 33.49 -14.27 1.32
CA TRP A 929 32.85 -15.58 1.52
C TRP A 929 33.85 -16.74 1.61
N LYS A 930 34.88 -16.76 0.75
CA LYS A 930 35.99 -17.74 0.89
C LYS A 930 36.77 -17.57 2.20
N GLN A 931 36.84 -16.35 2.73
CA GLN A 931 37.43 -16.09 4.04
C GLN A 931 36.47 -16.46 5.18
N LEU A 932 35.15 -16.23 5.07
CA LEU A 932 34.14 -16.62 6.06
C LEU A 932 33.96 -18.13 6.18
N LYS A 933 34.13 -18.91 5.09
CA LYS A 933 34.18 -20.39 5.15
C LYS A 933 35.36 -20.96 5.95
N THR A 934 36.33 -20.12 6.34
CA THR A 934 37.42 -20.53 7.26
C THR A 934 37.11 -20.26 8.73
N TRP A 935 35.95 -19.64 9.03
CA TRP A 935 35.53 -19.29 10.38
C TRP A 935 34.82 -20.51 11.01
N LYS A 936 35.13 -20.80 12.28
CA LYS A 936 34.59 -21.99 12.97
C LYS A 936 33.24 -21.67 13.60
N ILE A 937 32.28 -22.58 13.42
CA ILE A 937 31.04 -22.65 14.21
C ILE A 937 31.43 -22.83 15.68
N VAL A 938 31.00 -21.91 16.56
CA VAL A 938 31.48 -21.88 17.96
C VAL A 938 30.51 -22.54 18.94
N ASN A 939 29.21 -22.68 18.65
CA ASN A 939 28.30 -23.45 19.51
C ASN A 939 26.98 -23.82 18.83
N THR A 940 26.42 -24.95 19.25
CA THR A 940 25.02 -25.35 19.07
C THR A 940 24.48 -25.65 20.46
N THR A 941 23.47 -24.91 20.92
CA THR A 941 22.78 -25.22 22.19
C THR A 941 21.57 -26.10 21.93
N ALA A 942 21.37 -27.09 22.80
CA ALA A 942 20.15 -27.90 22.85
C ALA A 942 19.00 -27.01 23.30
N ASN A 943 18.03 -26.74 22.41
CA ASN A 943 16.63 -26.34 22.64
C ASN A 943 16.00 -25.78 21.33
N GLY A 944 16.23 -26.43 20.18
CA GLY A 944 15.64 -26.01 18.88
C GLY A 944 16.29 -24.78 18.23
N ARG A 945 16.74 -23.80 19.01
CA ARG A 945 17.39 -22.58 18.51
C ARG A 945 18.83 -22.81 18.05
N LYS A 946 19.10 -22.48 16.80
CA LYS A 946 20.47 -22.51 16.24
C LYS A 946 21.05 -21.10 16.29
N THR A 947 22.11 -20.92 17.06
CA THR A 947 22.91 -19.69 17.03
C THR A 947 24.16 -19.93 16.21
N THR A 948 24.35 -19.19 15.12
CA THR A 948 25.57 -19.27 14.32
C THR A 948 26.43 -18.05 14.59
N GLU A 949 27.58 -18.26 15.23
CA GLU A 949 28.55 -17.21 15.52
C GLU A 949 29.73 -17.24 14.54
N PHE A 950 30.03 -16.07 13.96
CA PHE A 950 31.17 -15.86 13.07
C PHE A 950 32.15 -14.87 13.75
N ALA A 951 33.39 -15.29 14.05
CA ALA A 951 34.44 -14.42 14.60
C ALA A 951 35.77 -14.44 13.80
N ARG A 952 36.35 -13.24 13.57
CA ARG A 952 37.70 -13.04 13.00
C ARG A 952 38.73 -12.69 14.09
N LYS A 953 39.94 -13.25 14.02
CA LYS A 953 41.12 -12.72 14.73
C LYS A 953 42.12 -12.15 13.72
N PRO A 954 42.72 -10.96 13.95
CA PRO A 954 42.80 -10.21 15.21
C PRO A 954 41.88 -8.97 15.30
N ASP A 955 40.99 -8.74 14.34
CA ASP A 955 40.15 -7.53 14.30
C ASP A 955 38.71 -7.87 14.73
N ARG A 956 38.29 -7.33 15.88
CA ARG A 956 37.09 -7.65 16.66
C ARG A 956 35.77 -7.28 15.95
N TYR A 957 35.27 -8.17 15.11
CA TYR A 957 33.89 -8.16 14.63
C TYR A 957 33.20 -9.45 15.07
N LYS A 958 32.00 -9.32 15.63
CA LYS A 958 31.15 -10.43 16.02
C LYS A 958 29.84 -10.32 15.25
N LEU A 959 29.56 -11.33 14.42
CA LEU A 959 28.26 -11.55 13.79
C LEU A 959 27.60 -12.73 14.49
N VAL A 960 26.43 -12.47 15.09
CA VAL A 960 25.62 -13.49 15.75
C VAL A 960 24.27 -13.52 15.03
N PHE A 961 23.92 -14.70 14.51
CA PHE A 961 22.58 -14.96 13.97
C PHE A 961 21.90 -15.99 14.85
N GLU A 962 20.66 -15.70 15.25
CA GLU A 962 19.82 -16.58 16.05
C GLU A 962 18.60 -16.97 15.22
N TYR A 963 18.38 -18.29 15.09
CA TYR A 963 17.34 -18.87 14.25
C TYR A 963 16.40 -19.77 15.06
N ASP A 964 15.11 -19.73 14.71
CA ASP A 964 14.11 -20.76 15.03
C ASP A 964 13.72 -21.44 13.73
N GLY A 965 13.97 -22.74 13.58
CA GLY A 965 13.76 -23.42 12.29
C GLY A 965 14.54 -22.76 11.14
N ASN A 966 13.81 -22.25 10.14
CA ASN A 966 14.35 -21.47 9.00
C ASN A 966 14.19 -19.95 9.17
N THR A 967 13.59 -19.49 10.26
CA THR A 967 13.25 -18.09 10.50
C THR A 967 14.36 -17.40 11.28
N LEU A 968 14.84 -16.27 10.78
CA LEU A 968 15.85 -15.45 11.46
C LEU A 968 15.18 -14.65 12.58
N ILE A 969 15.41 -15.06 13.83
CA ILE A 969 14.85 -14.37 15.01
C ILE A 969 15.64 -13.10 15.33
N LYS A 970 16.98 -13.14 15.17
CA LYS A 970 17.84 -12.03 15.59
C LYS A 970 19.16 -12.02 14.83
N SER A 971 19.66 -10.83 14.49
CA SER A 971 21.05 -10.63 14.06
C SER A 971 21.72 -9.50 14.83
N TYR A 972 22.99 -9.68 15.17
CA TYR A 972 23.81 -8.67 15.85
C TYR A 972 25.14 -8.48 15.12
N ASP A 973 25.47 -7.23 14.81
CA ASP A 973 26.78 -6.78 14.33
C ASP A 973 27.36 -5.75 15.30
N GLY A 974 28.55 -6.02 15.85
CA GLY A 974 29.21 -5.11 16.78
C GLY A 974 30.74 -5.19 16.77
N ARG A 975 31.39 -4.02 16.79
CA ARG A 975 32.82 -3.86 17.10
C ARG A 975 32.99 -3.52 18.58
N GLU A 976 33.76 -4.31 19.33
CA GLU A 976 34.12 -3.97 20.71
C GLU A 976 35.13 -2.80 20.79
N GLY A 977 34.64 -1.59 21.06
CA GLY A 977 35.42 -0.37 21.32
C GLY A 977 35.45 0.05 22.79
N TRP A 978 36.65 0.27 23.32
CA TRP A 978 36.98 0.47 24.73
C TRP A 978 36.78 1.91 25.24
N LEU A 979 36.18 2.04 26.42
CA LEU A 979 36.23 3.21 27.32
C LEU A 979 37.52 3.17 28.16
N GLN A 980 38.33 4.24 28.15
CA GLN A 980 39.30 4.49 29.22
C GLN A 980 39.49 6.00 29.49
N HIS A 981 39.57 6.35 30.78
CA HIS A 981 39.71 7.65 31.46
C HIS A 981 38.39 8.43 31.69
N ASN A 982 37.94 8.76 32.91
CA ASN A 982 38.59 8.87 34.23
C ASN A 982 37.62 8.58 35.38
N GLY A 983 37.89 7.49 36.12
CA GLY A 983 37.72 7.36 37.57
C GLY A 983 36.43 7.84 38.22
N VAL A 984 35.31 7.14 37.98
CA VAL A 984 34.32 6.78 39.00
C VAL A 984 33.77 5.41 38.60
N HIS A 985 34.08 4.38 39.38
CA HIS A 985 33.45 3.07 39.26
C HIS A 985 32.11 3.13 40.01
N GLU A 986 31.00 3.11 39.28
CA GLU A 986 29.78 2.42 39.69
C GLU A 986 29.32 1.63 38.47
N GLN A 987 29.38 0.30 38.59
CA GLN A 987 28.82 -0.63 37.61
C GLN A 987 27.29 -0.49 37.67
N MET A 988 26.65 -0.19 36.54
CA MET A 988 25.30 -0.74 36.31
C MET A 988 25.50 -2.12 35.69
N ARG A 989 24.86 -3.13 36.28
CA ARG A 989 24.88 -4.48 35.69
C ARG A 989 24.03 -4.46 34.40
N PRO A 990 24.38 -5.22 33.35
CA PRO A 990 23.67 -5.20 32.07
C PRO A 990 22.15 -5.47 32.18
N GLY A 991 21.70 -6.17 33.23
CA GLY A 991 20.27 -6.35 33.52
C GLY A 991 19.57 -5.13 34.13
N GLU A 992 20.28 -4.21 34.79
CA GLU A 992 19.69 -3.02 35.43
C GLU A 992 19.46 -1.88 34.41
N ALA A 993 20.15 -1.90 33.26
CA ALA A 993 19.86 -1.04 32.12
C ALA A 993 18.70 -1.57 31.25
N LEU A 994 18.42 -2.88 31.31
CA LEU A 994 17.29 -3.51 30.63
C LEU A 994 15.95 -3.13 31.30
N GLU A 995 15.86 -3.14 32.64
CA GLU A 995 14.59 -2.80 33.33
C GLU A 995 14.21 -1.30 33.24
N MET A 996 15.14 -0.41 32.93
CA MET A 996 14.84 1.02 32.74
C MET A 996 14.48 1.38 31.29
N ALA A 997 14.64 0.45 30.33
CA ALA A 997 14.31 0.64 28.92
C ALA A 997 12.91 0.10 28.54
N GLU A 998 12.21 -0.54 29.50
CA GLU A 998 10.88 -1.11 29.31
C GLU A 998 9.73 -0.12 29.64
N GLU A 999 10.04 1.12 30.09
CA GLU A 999 9.05 2.21 30.20
C GLU A 999 9.54 3.45 29.39
N PRO A 1000 8.99 3.70 28.18
CA PRO A 1000 9.51 4.68 27.21
C PRO A 1000 9.61 6.11 27.76
N ASP A 1001 8.62 6.55 28.54
CA ASP A 1001 8.49 7.94 28.97
C ASP A 1001 9.51 8.33 30.05
N PHE A 1002 10.03 7.36 30.82
CA PHE A 1002 11.00 7.62 31.89
C PHE A 1002 12.45 7.67 31.38
N TYR A 1003 12.75 6.91 30.32
CA TYR A 1003 14.06 6.91 29.67
C TYR A 1003 14.32 8.25 28.95
N ASP A 1004 13.32 8.79 28.27
CA ASP A 1004 13.45 10.06 27.53
C ASP A 1004 13.65 11.27 28.47
N GLU A 1005 13.02 11.32 29.65
CA GLU A 1005 13.28 12.38 30.63
C GLU A 1005 14.68 12.30 31.28
N LEU A 1006 15.17 11.09 31.56
CA LEU A 1006 16.52 10.88 32.08
C LEU A 1006 17.60 11.23 31.04
N MET A 1007 17.33 10.93 29.77
CA MET A 1007 18.20 11.30 28.64
C MET A 1007 18.17 12.80 28.40
N PHE A 1008 16.99 13.45 28.48
CA PHE A 1008 16.84 14.90 28.43
C PHE A 1008 17.58 15.60 29.59
N ALA A 1009 17.48 15.10 30.83
CA ALA A 1009 18.19 15.66 31.98
C ALA A 1009 19.73 15.47 31.86
N ARG A 1010 20.20 14.35 31.31
CA ARG A 1010 21.62 14.15 30.97
C ARG A 1010 22.10 15.10 29.87
N GLU A 1011 21.31 15.31 28.81
CA GLU A 1011 21.59 16.28 27.75
C GLU A 1011 21.68 17.72 28.28
N LYS A 1012 20.90 18.08 29.32
CA LYS A 1012 20.96 19.38 29.99
C LYS A 1012 22.06 19.50 31.07
N GLY A 1013 22.93 18.49 31.19
CA GLY A 1013 24.14 18.54 32.02
C GLY A 1013 23.95 18.19 33.50
N TYR A 1014 22.84 17.53 33.87
CA TYR A 1014 22.64 17.01 35.21
C TYR A 1014 23.37 15.68 35.40
N ARG A 1015 23.96 15.48 36.58
CA ARG A 1015 24.41 14.18 37.06
C ARG A 1015 23.28 13.53 37.82
N ILE A 1016 22.91 12.33 37.40
CA ILE A 1016 21.78 11.58 37.96
C ILE A 1016 22.32 10.35 38.65
N ALA A 1017 21.90 10.12 39.89
CA ALA A 1017 22.29 8.96 40.68
C ALA A 1017 21.06 8.33 41.36
N LEU A 1018 20.81 7.04 41.10
CA LEU A 1018 19.82 6.27 41.83
C LEU A 1018 20.39 5.96 43.23
N LYS A 1019 19.72 6.42 44.29
CA LYS A 1019 20.16 6.29 45.68
C LYS A 1019 19.53 5.11 46.41
N GLY A 1020 18.42 4.59 45.92
CA GLY A 1020 17.76 3.44 46.52
C GLY A 1020 16.51 3.03 45.77
N LYS A 1021 16.12 1.77 45.98
CA LYS A 1021 14.87 1.18 45.50
C LYS A 1021 14.22 0.49 46.70
N THR A 1022 12.99 0.87 47.03
CA THR A 1022 12.22 0.27 48.14
C THR A 1022 10.87 -0.21 47.63
N PHE A 1023 10.39 -1.33 48.17
CA PHE A 1023 9.07 -1.87 47.82
C PHE A 1023 8.14 -1.72 49.02
N SER A 1024 7.06 -0.96 48.86
CA SER A 1024 6.06 -0.73 49.91
C SER A 1024 4.68 -0.52 49.28
N GLU A 1025 3.62 -0.98 49.95
CA GLU A 1025 2.23 -0.90 49.46
C GLU A 1025 2.01 -1.47 48.05
N GLY A 1026 2.73 -2.55 47.69
CA GLY A 1026 2.58 -3.24 46.42
C GLY A 1026 3.26 -2.56 45.22
N GLN A 1027 4.08 -1.52 45.46
CA GLN A 1027 4.75 -0.77 44.40
C GLN A 1027 6.24 -0.53 44.69
N TRP A 1028 7.04 -0.41 43.63
CA TRP A 1028 8.46 -0.06 43.69
C TRP A 1028 8.62 1.46 43.71
N GLN A 1029 9.36 1.98 44.68
CA GLN A 1029 9.69 3.40 44.82
C GLN A 1029 11.19 3.60 44.54
N TYR A 1030 11.50 4.51 43.61
CA TYR A 1030 12.86 4.80 43.16
C TYR A 1030 13.32 6.16 43.69
N HIS A 1031 14.39 6.17 44.49
CA HIS A 1031 14.94 7.41 45.05
C HIS A 1031 16.07 7.90 44.14
N ILE A 1032 15.84 9.00 43.40
CA ILE A 1032 16.80 9.52 42.41
C ILE A 1032 17.29 10.91 42.81
N GLU A 1033 18.60 11.09 42.85
CA GLU A 1033 19.25 12.37 43.12
C GLU A 1033 19.77 12.99 41.81
N MET A 1034 19.41 14.25 41.53
CA MET A 1034 19.86 15.01 40.35
C MET A 1034 20.66 16.25 40.76
N ASN A 1035 21.91 16.35 40.32
CA ASN A 1035 22.84 17.42 40.69
C ASN A 1035 23.49 18.07 39.46
N LYS A 1036 23.44 19.40 39.35
CA LYS A 1036 24.12 20.17 38.28
C LYS A 1036 25.48 20.71 38.78
N LYS A 1037 26.53 20.70 37.94
CA LYS A 1037 27.86 21.21 38.33
C LYS A 1037 27.79 22.72 38.72
N PRO A 1038 28.46 23.17 39.79
CA PRO A 1038 28.54 24.58 40.12
C PRO A 1038 29.48 25.30 39.14
N GLY A 1039 28.95 26.25 38.38
CA GLY A 1039 29.71 27.02 37.39
C GLY A 1039 28.87 27.96 36.52
N ASP A 1040 27.58 27.68 36.34
CA ASP A 1040 26.69 28.57 35.58
C ASP A 1040 26.05 29.63 36.49
N ALA A 1041 26.43 30.88 36.25
CA ALA A 1041 26.02 32.05 37.01
C ALA A 1041 24.58 32.47 36.68
N HIS A 1042 23.60 31.65 37.07
CA HIS A 1042 22.24 32.07 37.39
C HIS A 1042 21.69 31.09 38.44
N GLN A 1043 22.19 31.21 39.67
CA GLN A 1043 21.71 30.48 40.84
C GLN A 1043 20.77 31.35 41.67
N TYR A 1044 19.51 30.95 41.77
CA TYR A 1044 18.59 30.95 42.92
C TYR A 1044 17.37 30.15 42.41
N PHE A 1045 17.11 28.86 42.70
CA PHE A 1045 17.26 28.02 43.87
C PHE A 1045 17.62 26.59 43.40
N LEU A 1046 18.56 25.91 44.06
CA LEU A 1046 18.73 24.47 43.93
C LEU A 1046 18.54 23.89 45.33
N ASN A 1047 17.62 22.94 45.47
CA ASN A 1047 17.71 21.91 46.50
C ASN A 1047 17.04 20.64 45.97
N THR A 1048 17.68 19.53 46.31
CA THR A 1048 17.40 18.13 45.99
C THR A 1048 15.90 17.83 45.82
N ARG A 1049 15.52 17.18 44.73
CA ARG A 1049 14.17 16.63 44.53
C ARG A 1049 14.20 15.12 44.70
N SER A 1050 13.28 14.61 45.51
CA SER A 1050 12.97 13.18 45.62
C SER A 1050 11.60 12.98 44.98
N PHE A 1051 11.52 12.07 44.02
CA PHE A 1051 10.28 11.77 43.30
C PHE A 1051 9.80 10.37 43.68
N LEU A 1052 8.49 10.22 43.84
CA LEU A 1052 7.83 8.93 43.85
C LEU A 1052 7.24 8.74 42.44
N ILE A 1053 7.55 7.59 41.85
CA ILE A 1053 7.10 7.21 40.51
C ILE A 1053 6.40 5.88 40.66
N ASP A 1054 5.14 5.83 40.26
CA ASP A 1054 4.40 4.58 40.12
C ASP A 1054 4.30 4.16 38.64
N ARG A 1055 3.76 2.97 38.40
CA ARG A 1055 3.65 2.34 37.07
C ARG A 1055 2.71 3.07 36.09
N SER A 1056 2.08 4.17 36.50
CA SER A 1056 1.24 5.00 35.62
C SER A 1056 1.98 6.20 35.02
N GLY A 1057 3.25 6.41 35.40
CA GLY A 1057 4.03 7.57 34.96
C GLY A 1057 3.65 8.89 35.62
N GLU A 1058 2.73 8.92 36.60
CA GLU A 1058 2.40 10.14 37.33
C GLU A 1058 3.45 10.47 38.41
N TYR A 1059 3.96 11.71 38.36
CA TYR A 1059 4.96 12.23 39.29
C TYR A 1059 4.31 12.81 40.55
N SER A 1060 4.71 12.37 41.74
CA SER A 1060 4.39 13.07 43.00
C SER A 1060 5.65 13.36 43.84
N GLU A 1061 5.70 14.57 44.42
CA GLU A 1061 6.78 14.96 45.34
C GLU A 1061 6.55 14.34 46.73
N ASP A 1062 7.61 13.79 47.32
CA ASP A 1062 7.61 13.12 48.63
C ASP A 1062 6.98 13.99 49.75
N PRO A 1063 5.91 13.52 50.44
CA PRO A 1063 5.18 14.30 51.44
C PRO A 1063 5.98 14.71 52.70
N GLU A 1064 7.15 14.12 52.97
CA GLU A 1064 7.94 14.43 54.17
C GLU A 1064 8.68 15.79 54.13
N HIS A 1065 8.68 16.50 52.99
CA HIS A 1065 9.35 17.80 52.83
C HIS A 1065 8.39 18.92 52.36
N LYS A 1066 7.50 19.40 53.24
CA LYS A 1066 6.58 20.53 52.95
C LYS A 1066 7.26 21.92 52.99
N GLY A 1067 7.03 22.76 51.97
CA GLY A 1067 7.36 24.20 52.05
C GLY A 1067 7.00 25.18 50.89
N ILE A 1068 5.70 25.44 50.64
CA ILE A 1068 5.03 26.72 50.25
C ILE A 1068 5.33 27.46 48.90
N TYR A 1069 4.39 27.44 47.91
CA TYR A 1069 3.48 28.55 47.48
C TYR A 1069 2.72 28.24 46.15
N TYR A 1070 1.47 28.73 46.05
CA TYR A 1070 0.46 28.52 44.99
C TYR A 1070 0.02 29.85 44.31
N GLN A 1071 -0.57 29.74 43.10
CA GLN A 1071 -1.54 30.61 42.37
C GLN A 1071 -1.05 31.71 41.38
N THR A 1072 -1.51 31.69 40.12
CA THR A 1072 -2.69 32.42 39.52
C THR A 1072 -2.72 32.22 37.98
N LEU A 1073 -3.79 31.73 37.30
CA LEU A 1073 -4.81 32.52 36.56
C LEU A 1073 -5.86 31.62 35.84
N PHE A 1074 -7.09 31.56 36.37
CA PHE A 1074 -8.35 31.38 35.61
C PHE A 1074 -9.40 32.26 36.31
N ARG A 1075 -9.85 33.37 35.70
CA ARG A 1075 -10.73 34.36 36.39
C ARG A 1075 -11.94 34.88 35.60
N ASP A 1076 -12.32 34.31 34.45
CA ASP A 1076 -13.29 35.00 33.56
C ASP A 1076 -14.62 34.29 33.20
N TYR A 1077 -15.01 33.18 33.82
CA TYR A 1077 -16.28 32.47 33.49
C TYR A 1077 -17.25 32.31 34.68
N ARG A 1078 -18.58 32.30 34.42
CA ARG A 1078 -19.66 31.96 35.36
C ARG A 1078 -20.73 31.08 34.72
N PRO A 1079 -21.29 30.10 35.47
CA PRO A 1079 -22.38 29.25 34.98
C PRO A 1079 -23.76 29.94 35.06
N VAL A 1080 -24.58 29.78 34.02
CA VAL A 1080 -26.02 30.12 33.99
C VAL A 1080 -26.76 28.97 33.30
N ASN A 1081 -27.71 28.31 33.98
CA ASN A 1081 -28.49 27.15 33.49
C ASN A 1081 -27.65 26.03 32.84
N GLY A 1082 -26.59 25.57 33.51
CA GLY A 1082 -25.84 24.37 33.10
C GLY A 1082 -24.76 24.59 32.02
N MET A 1083 -24.53 25.82 31.56
CA MET A 1083 -23.41 26.17 30.66
C MET A 1083 -22.58 27.35 31.18
N MET A 1084 -21.27 27.32 30.90
CA MET A 1084 -20.27 28.32 31.30
C MET A 1084 -20.23 29.49 30.33
N PHE A 1085 -20.38 30.73 30.83
CA PHE A 1085 -20.30 31.95 30.02
C PHE A 1085 -19.18 32.90 30.51
N PRO A 1086 -18.52 33.63 29.59
CA PRO A 1086 -17.63 34.74 29.97
C PRO A 1086 -18.40 35.82 30.75
N ARG A 1087 -17.82 36.38 31.81
CA ARG A 1087 -18.49 37.35 32.72
C ARG A 1087 -19.16 38.56 32.03
N ARG A 1088 -18.80 38.89 30.78
CA ARG A 1088 -19.42 39.98 30.01
C ARG A 1088 -20.79 39.65 29.39
N TRP A 1089 -21.19 38.39 29.31
CA TRP A 1089 -22.46 37.97 28.67
C TRP A 1089 -23.50 37.36 29.61
N ALA A 1090 -23.15 37.09 30.88
CA ALA A 1090 -24.08 36.55 31.88
C ALA A 1090 -25.05 37.58 32.50
N LEU A 1091 -25.20 38.77 31.90
CA LEU A 1091 -26.09 39.84 32.39
C LEU A 1091 -27.18 40.26 31.37
N GLN A 1092 -27.36 39.51 30.28
CA GLN A 1092 -28.45 39.74 29.31
C GLN A 1092 -29.12 38.46 28.79
N ALA A 1093 -29.06 37.34 29.54
CA ALA A 1093 -30.03 36.27 29.41
C ALA A 1093 -31.23 36.58 30.32
N GLY A 1094 -32.17 37.37 29.80
CA GLY A 1094 -33.40 37.72 30.50
C GLY A 1094 -34.57 37.78 29.54
N GLN A 1095 -35.32 36.68 29.47
CA GLN A 1095 -36.70 36.56 29.00
C GLN A 1095 -36.96 36.54 27.48
N ASN A 1096 -37.20 35.33 26.95
CA ASN A 1096 -38.31 34.90 26.07
C ASN A 1096 -37.89 33.87 25.00
N ALA A 1097 -38.58 32.72 25.00
CA ALA A 1097 -38.62 31.63 24.00
C ALA A 1097 -39.27 32.12 22.65
N PRO A 1098 -39.77 31.31 21.66
CA PRO A 1098 -39.82 29.82 21.44
C PRO A 1098 -39.73 29.27 19.95
N VAL A 1099 -39.42 27.96 19.78
CA VAL A 1099 -40.07 26.82 19.03
C VAL A 1099 -40.38 26.83 17.48
N TRP A 1100 -40.27 25.62 16.85
CA TRP A 1100 -40.99 24.99 15.66
C TRP A 1100 -40.35 25.16 14.24
N ARG A 1101 -40.52 24.34 13.15
CA ARG A 1101 -41.16 23.05 12.73
C ARG A 1101 -40.86 22.78 11.21
N THR A 1102 -40.73 21.51 10.80
CA THR A 1102 -41.44 20.77 9.68
C THR A 1102 -41.44 21.19 8.18
N VAL A 1103 -40.98 20.26 7.29
CA VAL A 1103 -41.43 19.71 5.96
C VAL A 1103 -42.19 20.56 4.90
N LYS A 1104 -41.84 20.41 3.59
CA LYS A 1104 -42.71 20.26 2.37
C LYS A 1104 -41.89 20.21 1.04
N GLN A 1105 -41.94 19.14 0.21
CA GLN A 1105 -42.89 18.73 -0.88
C GLN A 1105 -42.73 19.36 -2.29
N ILE A 1106 -42.40 18.49 -3.27
CA ILE A 1106 -42.99 18.23 -4.62
C ILE A 1106 -42.97 19.32 -5.73
N GLN A 1107 -42.42 19.00 -6.92
CA GLN A 1107 -43.20 18.97 -8.19
C GLN A 1107 -42.47 18.31 -9.39
N ILE A 1108 -43.12 17.27 -9.93
CA ILE A 1108 -42.90 16.62 -11.23
C ILE A 1108 -43.51 17.51 -12.35
N ASN A 1109 -42.91 17.53 -13.54
CA ASN A 1109 -43.63 17.78 -14.80
C ASN A 1109 -42.93 17.12 -15.99
N LEU A 1110 -43.55 16.06 -16.53
CA LEU A 1110 -43.40 15.61 -17.93
C LEU A 1110 -44.40 16.38 -18.80
N PRO A 1111 -44.11 16.54 -20.11
CA PRO A 1111 -44.96 15.83 -21.07
C PRO A 1111 -44.23 15.24 -22.30
N LEU A 1112 -44.70 14.05 -22.67
CA LEU A 1112 -44.43 13.26 -23.87
C LEU A 1112 -45.01 13.88 -25.17
N LYS A 1113 -44.42 13.49 -26.31
CA LYS A 1113 -45.09 13.03 -27.57
C LYS A 1113 -44.01 12.62 -28.60
N ASP A 1114 -43.87 11.32 -28.89
CA ASP A 1114 -44.46 10.54 -30.02
C ASP A 1114 -43.86 10.98 -31.39
N ASP A 1115 -43.25 10.17 -32.27
CA ASP A 1115 -43.48 8.77 -32.67
C ASP A 1115 -42.25 8.17 -33.41
N VAL A 1116 -41.98 6.89 -33.13
CA VAL A 1116 -41.72 5.73 -34.04
C VAL A 1116 -40.88 5.91 -35.32
N PHE A 1117 -39.72 5.22 -35.41
CA PHE A 1117 -39.48 4.03 -36.26
C PHE A 1117 -38.00 3.56 -36.26
N SER A 1118 -37.81 2.32 -35.81
CA SER A 1118 -36.91 1.26 -36.31
C SER A 1118 -35.39 1.48 -36.52
N LYS A 1119 -34.68 0.52 -35.90
CA LYS A 1119 -33.46 -0.23 -36.31
C LYS A 1119 -32.17 0.06 -35.53
N GLN A 1120 -31.74 -1.04 -34.92
CA GLN A 1120 -30.45 -1.40 -34.32
C GLN A 1120 -30.17 -0.82 -32.95
#